data_AF-A0A917QL28-F1
#
_entry.id   AF-A0A917QL28-F1
#
_cell.length_a   1.000
_cell.length_b   1.000
_cell.length_c   1.000
_cell.angle_alpha   90.00
_cell.angle_beta   90.00
_cell.angle_gamma   90.00
#
_symmetry.space_group_name_H-M   'P 1'
#
loop_
_entity.id
_entity.type
_entity.pdbx_description
1 polymer ?
#
loop_
_entity_poly.entity_id
_entity_poly.type
_entity_poly.pdbx_seq_one_letter_code
_entity_poly.pdbx_strand_id
1 'polypeptide(L)'
;MAGNRADRAFTRYRLVAIVCGLLGVVLALSTPLLPVKQDRASIQWPQPGVTSVEAPLVSYVPQQFTATLPCSMFTAPPVATPDKATTLLSTIPAASGQTSKGMSVVIRDGSVAVQARDVPMLSAPVDEIAGCTAISIDSTIGATTVEFVGANRKDGTPFRNTVTVDKRPQVVGLYTDLDAAALTGANVRVDIDSRFTSTPTALKLAVMIAAGLFTIAALVALHLLDTADGRRARRILPRHWWRVTPTDVVVVGTLLIWHVIGANTSDDGYILSMARASGPSGYMANYYRWFGVPEAPFGWSYEVLAWMTHISDSSVWMRLPALVAGLVCWAVISREVLPRLGARVRRDKVALWTAGLVFLAFWLPYDNGLRPEPLIAAGALLTWCAIERAIATGRLLPAALAVLIAAFSLAAGPTGLICIAALIAGAGPVSRIIIKRASGGVSLRDKVFRFAALLAPGVAAGMIVLVVVFADQTLATVMEATRVRTLVGPNVAWFDERTRWDSLLALSPDGSLARRFGVLVMLLCLLVCILQVLRKNRIPGTSRGPSVRLLGIIFGALLLMMWTPTKWTHHFGVYAGLAGSLAALAAVAVGSTGIRAPRNRALFSAAVLFVLAITFTGSNGWWYVSSYGIPFWDKAPLIAGKGVSTIFLGLSVVALLVALYFHLRAPYAPRKPVRFDRFATMPLTIAAAVLVAFEVLSMAKGAVTQFPAYSIAKSNIKSLYGDTCGLANDVLVETNTADSLLQPFDGDPATALSAESVGFTPNGVAADLTADADETTVGGANSVDRDSANKTTNTTGAGTGGGTTTQPGINGSTVALPFGLDPARTPVLGSYQDGVQQQAKLTSQWYRFSLGDSMRDDPALQALVITVAGRIRYIDADGVDHYGQDLKLEYGHRNADGSVINTGSIAPIDVGPAPSWRNLRIPLDSIPTDANAVRLVATDNDITAKQWLAVTPPRLPRLATLESVVGNTAPVLLDWHVGLAFPCQRPFAHKDGVAEAPEWRILPDRVGSDASNAWQDDIGGGPLGWTGPLLKSETVPTYLDNDLGRDWGALERFTPFAPAPPARIDVTVVTTAGTAKEPAIKAR
;
A
#
# COMPACT_ATOMS: atom_id res chain seq x y z
N MET A 1 8.91 -64.82 20.78
CA MET A 1 7.61 -64.08 20.71
C MET A 1 7.73 -62.55 20.54
N ALA A 2 8.90 -61.91 20.69
CA ALA A 2 9.03 -60.44 20.54
C ALA A 2 9.00 -59.92 19.07
N GLY A 3 9.48 -60.70 18.09
CA GLY A 3 9.49 -60.29 16.67
C GLY A 3 8.09 -60.14 16.04
N ASN A 4 7.12 -60.95 16.46
CA ASN A 4 5.77 -60.97 15.87
C ASN A 4 4.88 -59.79 16.35
N ARG A 5 5.23 -59.13 17.47
CA ARG A 5 4.53 -57.92 17.95
C ARG A 5 5.00 -56.64 17.25
N ALA A 6 6.30 -56.54 16.94
CA ALA A 6 6.87 -55.38 16.24
C ALA A 6 6.33 -55.27 14.80
N ASP A 7 6.31 -56.36 14.03
CA ASP A 7 5.78 -56.36 12.66
C ASP A 7 4.28 -56.04 12.58
N ARG A 8 3.49 -56.51 13.56
CA ARG A 8 2.06 -56.16 13.66
C ARG A 8 1.84 -54.68 13.99
N ALA A 9 2.66 -54.10 14.87
CA ALA A 9 2.57 -52.67 15.21
C ALA A 9 2.91 -51.76 14.01
N PHE A 10 3.98 -52.06 13.28
CA PHE A 10 4.34 -51.29 12.07
C PHE A 10 3.32 -51.44 10.94
N THR A 11 2.66 -52.59 10.82
CA THR A 11 1.57 -52.78 9.86
C THR A 11 0.36 -51.92 10.22
N ARG A 12 0.03 -51.77 11.51
CA ARG A 12 -1.02 -50.85 11.98
C ARG A 12 -0.66 -49.38 11.70
N TYR A 13 0.58 -48.96 11.98
CA TYR A 13 1.00 -47.59 11.68
C TYR A 13 0.98 -47.27 10.19
N ARG A 14 1.33 -48.23 9.32
CA ARG A 14 1.17 -48.08 7.86
C ARG A 14 -0.29 -47.89 7.47
N LEU A 15 -1.19 -48.68 8.02
CA LEU A 15 -2.63 -48.55 7.74
C LEU A 15 -3.16 -47.18 8.20
N VAL A 16 -2.80 -46.74 9.41
CA VAL A 16 -3.18 -45.41 9.92
C VAL A 16 -2.64 -44.29 9.02
N ALA A 17 -1.36 -44.37 8.62
CA ALA A 17 -0.74 -43.38 7.74
C ALA A 17 -1.46 -43.28 6.38
N ILE A 18 -1.89 -44.42 5.82
CA ILE A 18 -2.64 -44.46 4.54
C ILE A 18 -4.05 -43.92 4.74
N VAL A 19 -4.82 -44.48 5.68
CA VAL A 19 -6.23 -44.14 5.86
C VAL A 19 -6.38 -42.68 6.26
N CYS A 20 -5.65 -42.24 7.29
CA CYS A 20 -5.70 -40.85 7.73
C CYS A 20 -5.10 -39.90 6.67
N GLY A 21 -4.04 -40.31 5.96
CA GLY A 21 -3.47 -39.50 4.88
C GLY A 21 -4.45 -39.29 3.72
N LEU A 22 -5.07 -40.35 3.23
CA LEU A 22 -6.06 -40.29 2.15
C LEU A 22 -7.32 -39.54 2.58
N LEU A 23 -7.84 -39.79 3.78
CA LEU A 23 -8.98 -39.04 4.31
C LEU A 23 -8.64 -37.55 4.45
N GLY A 24 -7.46 -37.20 4.98
CA GLY A 24 -7.00 -35.82 5.06
C GLY A 24 -6.96 -35.13 3.69
N VAL A 25 -6.46 -35.81 2.66
CA VAL A 25 -6.44 -35.30 1.28
C VAL A 25 -7.86 -35.11 0.72
N VAL A 26 -8.70 -36.13 0.81
CA VAL A 26 -10.07 -36.08 0.25
C VAL A 26 -10.90 -34.98 0.92
N LEU A 27 -10.80 -34.85 2.24
CA LEU A 27 -11.51 -33.83 3.01
C LEU A 27 -10.98 -32.41 2.74
N ALA A 28 -9.67 -32.24 2.58
CA ALA A 28 -9.10 -30.95 2.19
C ALA A 28 -9.54 -30.53 0.77
N LEU A 29 -9.55 -31.47 -0.18
CA LEU A 29 -10.00 -31.22 -1.56
C LEU A 29 -11.51 -30.98 -1.68
N SER A 30 -12.32 -31.53 -0.77
CA SER A 30 -13.77 -31.30 -0.79
C SER A 30 -14.17 -29.95 -0.17
N THR A 31 -13.36 -29.40 0.74
CA THR A 31 -13.61 -28.10 1.42
C THR A 31 -14.07 -26.97 0.48
N PRO A 32 -13.42 -26.68 -0.67
CA PRO A 32 -13.87 -25.62 -1.59
C PRO A 32 -15.24 -25.86 -2.24
N LEU A 33 -15.74 -27.10 -2.23
CA LEU A 33 -16.99 -27.50 -2.88
C LEU A 33 -18.18 -27.55 -1.90
N LEU A 34 -17.89 -27.53 -0.60
CA LEU A 34 -18.92 -27.66 0.44
C LEU A 34 -19.78 -26.39 0.55
N PRO A 35 -21.04 -26.55 0.97
CA PRO A 35 -21.97 -25.43 1.04
C PRO A 35 -21.58 -24.42 2.12
N VAL A 36 -21.91 -23.16 1.86
CA VAL A 36 -21.75 -22.01 2.77
C VAL A 36 -23.11 -21.37 3.04
N LYS A 37 -23.22 -20.66 4.16
CA LYS A 37 -24.35 -19.75 4.43
C LYS A 37 -23.95 -18.37 3.94
N GLN A 38 -24.65 -17.89 2.92
CA GLN A 38 -24.40 -16.61 2.28
C GLN A 38 -25.51 -15.62 2.66
N ASP A 39 -25.12 -14.40 2.98
CA ASP A 39 -26.05 -13.31 3.24
C ASP A 39 -26.47 -12.73 1.87
N ARG A 40 -27.77 -12.72 1.57
CA ARG A 40 -28.34 -12.07 0.39
C ARG A 40 -29.01 -10.77 0.81
N ALA A 41 -28.37 -9.67 0.44
CA ALA A 41 -28.86 -8.34 0.76
C ALA A 41 -29.69 -7.74 -0.38
N SER A 42 -30.72 -6.98 0.00
CA SER A 42 -31.52 -6.19 -0.93
C SER A 42 -31.98 -4.89 -0.30
N ILE A 43 -32.21 -3.89 -1.13
CA ILE A 43 -32.81 -2.61 -0.75
C ILE A 43 -34.23 -2.59 -1.28
N GLN A 44 -35.18 -2.28 -0.42
CA GLN A 44 -36.55 -1.91 -0.80
C GLN A 44 -36.74 -0.42 -0.58
N TRP A 45 -37.35 0.25 -1.55
CA TRP A 45 -37.68 1.67 -1.51
C TRP A 45 -39.03 1.92 -2.19
N PRO A 46 -39.87 2.84 -1.70
CA PRO A 46 -39.66 3.80 -0.61
C PRO A 46 -39.54 3.18 0.79
N GLN A 47 -38.86 3.86 1.71
CA GLN A 47 -38.74 3.44 3.12
C GLN A 47 -39.56 4.36 4.04
N PRO A 48 -40.12 3.84 5.15
CA PRO A 48 -40.96 4.66 6.04
C PRO A 48 -40.22 5.89 6.58
N GLY A 49 -40.82 7.08 6.39
CA GLY A 49 -40.32 8.34 6.96
C GLY A 49 -39.18 9.01 6.18
N VAL A 50 -38.74 8.46 5.05
CA VAL A 50 -37.63 9.00 4.25
C VAL A 50 -37.94 8.92 2.74
N THR A 51 -37.66 9.98 1.99
CA THR A 51 -37.89 10.02 0.53
C THR A 51 -36.67 9.58 -0.26
N SER A 52 -35.48 10.00 0.17
CA SER A 52 -34.20 9.57 -0.39
C SER A 52 -33.41 8.76 0.63
N VAL A 53 -32.61 7.81 0.16
CA VAL A 53 -31.74 6.97 1.00
C VAL A 53 -30.36 6.81 0.38
N GLU A 54 -29.34 6.66 1.21
CA GLU A 54 -27.96 6.45 0.81
C GLU A 54 -27.57 4.97 0.92
N ALA A 55 -26.91 4.42 -0.11
CA ALA A 55 -26.41 3.05 -0.12
C ALA A 55 -25.27 2.86 -1.16
N PRO A 56 -24.03 3.32 -0.87
CA PRO A 56 -22.89 3.15 -1.78
C PRO A 56 -22.54 1.67 -1.90
N LEU A 57 -22.79 1.08 -3.08
CA LEU A 57 -22.43 -0.30 -3.34
C LEU A 57 -20.93 -0.43 -3.59
N VAL A 58 -20.25 -1.30 -2.84
CA VAL A 58 -18.80 -1.57 -2.97
C VAL A 58 -18.46 -2.12 -4.35
N SER A 59 -19.32 -2.97 -4.91
CA SER A 59 -19.19 -3.52 -6.27
C SER A 59 -19.71 -2.57 -7.36
N TYR A 60 -20.12 -1.36 -6.99
CA TYR A 60 -20.82 -0.32 -7.77
C TYR A 60 -22.20 -0.71 -8.32
N VAL A 61 -22.36 -1.94 -8.79
CA VAL A 61 -23.48 -2.39 -9.59
C VAL A 61 -24.17 -3.57 -8.88
N PRO A 62 -25.51 -3.57 -8.78
CA PRO A 62 -26.25 -4.66 -8.15
C PRO A 62 -26.30 -5.92 -9.03
N GLN A 63 -26.75 -7.04 -8.46
CA GLN A 63 -27.05 -8.24 -9.25
C GLN A 63 -28.25 -8.02 -10.16
N GLN A 64 -29.29 -7.39 -9.62
CA GLN A 64 -30.51 -7.00 -10.33
C GLN A 64 -31.05 -5.68 -9.78
N PHE A 65 -31.60 -4.86 -10.67
CA PHE A 65 -32.31 -3.64 -10.32
C PHE A 65 -33.70 -3.69 -10.94
N THR A 66 -34.74 -3.58 -10.12
CA THR A 66 -36.13 -3.51 -10.57
C THR A 66 -36.82 -2.28 -10.00
N ALA A 67 -37.60 -1.60 -10.82
CA ALA A 67 -38.40 -0.45 -10.40
C ALA A 67 -39.77 -0.48 -11.06
N THR A 68 -40.79 -0.16 -10.30
CA THR A 68 -42.16 0.11 -10.75
C THR A 68 -42.57 1.45 -10.18
N LEU A 69 -42.64 2.47 -11.04
CA LEU A 69 -42.98 3.84 -10.64
C LEU A 69 -44.37 4.19 -11.20
N PRO A 70 -45.38 4.50 -10.37
CA PRO A 70 -46.71 4.82 -10.87
C PRO A 70 -46.69 6.13 -11.68
N CYS A 71 -47.39 6.14 -12.82
CA CYS A 71 -47.44 7.30 -13.70
C CYS A 71 -48.21 8.50 -13.09
N SER A 72 -48.89 8.32 -11.95
CA SER A 72 -49.41 9.41 -11.12
C SER A 72 -48.33 10.38 -10.61
N MET A 73 -47.07 9.91 -10.50
CA MET A 73 -45.92 10.73 -10.09
C MET A 73 -45.65 11.90 -11.05
N PHE A 74 -46.15 11.86 -12.29
CA PHE A 74 -45.92 12.92 -13.28
C PHE A 74 -46.60 14.25 -12.94
N THR A 75 -47.67 14.18 -12.14
CA THR A 75 -48.46 15.34 -11.74
C THR A 75 -48.10 15.85 -10.35
N ALA A 76 -47.17 15.19 -9.67
CA ALA A 76 -46.76 15.56 -8.33
C ALA A 76 -45.92 16.85 -8.36
N PRO A 77 -46.18 17.81 -7.45
CA PRO A 77 -45.35 19.01 -7.36
C PRO A 77 -43.93 18.63 -6.89
N PRO A 78 -42.87 19.11 -7.56
CA PRO A 78 -41.50 18.93 -7.06
C PRO A 78 -41.31 19.71 -5.77
N VAL A 79 -40.42 19.21 -4.91
CA VAL A 79 -39.99 19.91 -3.68
C VAL A 79 -39.09 21.12 -4.01
N ALA A 80 -38.52 21.18 -5.22
CA ALA A 80 -37.65 22.25 -5.71
C ALA A 80 -38.28 23.12 -6.82
N THR A 81 -37.62 24.24 -7.17
CA THR A 81 -38.14 25.31 -8.05
C THR A 81 -38.56 24.89 -9.47
N PRO A 82 -39.51 25.60 -10.11
CA PRO A 82 -40.12 25.23 -11.41
C PRO A 82 -39.16 25.12 -12.61
N ASP A 83 -38.00 25.78 -12.57
CA ASP A 83 -37.09 25.89 -13.73
C ASP A 83 -36.11 24.71 -13.88
N LYS A 84 -36.22 23.66 -13.05
CA LYS A 84 -35.36 22.48 -13.09
C LYS A 84 -36.14 21.21 -13.46
N ALA A 85 -35.43 20.30 -14.12
CA ALA A 85 -35.94 18.96 -14.38
C ALA A 85 -36.26 18.26 -13.05
N THR A 86 -37.44 17.65 -12.95
CA THR A 86 -37.90 16.97 -11.73
C THR A 86 -37.44 15.52 -11.74
N THR A 87 -36.65 15.11 -10.73
CA THR A 87 -36.15 13.75 -10.59
C THR A 87 -37.20 12.87 -9.90
N LEU A 88 -37.80 11.93 -10.64
CA LEU A 88 -38.72 10.95 -10.05
C LEU A 88 -37.94 9.88 -9.28
N LEU A 89 -36.84 9.40 -9.88
CA LEU A 89 -35.92 8.43 -9.31
C LEU A 89 -34.53 8.62 -9.91
N SER A 90 -33.49 8.67 -9.08
CA SER A 90 -32.12 8.50 -9.54
C SER A 90 -31.29 7.68 -8.57
N THR A 91 -30.35 6.90 -9.09
CA THR A 91 -29.43 6.10 -8.26
C THR A 91 -28.17 6.86 -7.84
N ILE A 92 -27.99 8.08 -8.35
CA ILE A 92 -26.88 9.01 -8.06
C ILE A 92 -27.50 10.41 -7.88
N PRO A 93 -27.05 11.22 -6.91
CA PRO A 93 -27.56 12.59 -6.75
C PRO A 93 -27.37 13.43 -8.02
N ALA A 94 -28.41 14.14 -8.47
CA ALA A 94 -28.34 15.00 -9.65
C ALA A 94 -27.26 16.10 -9.53
N ALA A 95 -27.06 16.63 -8.32
CA ALA A 95 -26.07 17.65 -8.03
C ALA A 95 -24.60 17.20 -8.21
N SER A 96 -24.35 15.88 -8.31
CA SER A 96 -23.00 15.34 -8.59
C SER A 96 -22.54 15.59 -10.02
N GLY A 97 -23.47 15.85 -10.96
CA GLY A 97 -23.18 15.88 -12.40
C GLY A 97 -22.81 14.51 -13.01
N GLN A 98 -22.89 13.42 -12.24
CA GLN A 98 -22.45 12.07 -12.65
C GLN A 98 -23.62 11.08 -12.77
N THR A 99 -24.87 11.55 -12.90
CA THR A 99 -26.07 10.70 -13.04
C THR A 99 -26.01 9.76 -14.24
N SER A 100 -25.19 10.10 -15.23
CA SER A 100 -24.98 9.30 -16.43
C SER A 100 -24.34 7.93 -16.13
N LYS A 101 -23.61 7.76 -15.02
CA LYS A 101 -23.09 6.46 -14.54
C LYS A 101 -24.18 5.57 -13.91
N GLY A 102 -25.32 6.14 -13.53
CA GLY A 102 -26.40 5.48 -12.81
C GLY A 102 -27.65 5.22 -13.66
N MET A 103 -28.79 5.15 -12.97
CA MET A 103 -30.14 5.20 -13.52
C MET A 103 -30.74 6.56 -13.18
N SER A 104 -31.43 7.19 -14.14
CA SER A 104 -32.24 8.37 -13.86
C SER A 104 -33.58 8.31 -14.60
N VAL A 105 -34.64 8.71 -13.90
CA VAL A 105 -35.99 8.90 -14.41
C VAL A 105 -36.35 10.35 -14.10
N VAL A 106 -36.42 11.17 -15.13
CA VAL A 106 -36.52 12.63 -14.98
C VAL A 106 -37.63 13.17 -15.88
N ILE A 107 -38.36 14.17 -15.38
CA ILE A 107 -39.31 14.96 -16.17
C ILE A 107 -38.66 16.30 -16.52
N ARG A 108 -38.61 16.62 -17.81
CA ARG A 108 -38.15 17.92 -18.32
C ARG A 108 -39.04 18.35 -19.47
N ASP A 109 -39.48 19.61 -19.47
CA ASP A 109 -40.27 20.22 -20.55
C ASP A 109 -41.50 19.39 -20.96
N GLY A 110 -42.20 18.83 -19.96
CA GLY A 110 -43.39 17.98 -20.20
C GLY A 110 -43.09 16.59 -20.77
N SER A 111 -41.82 16.18 -20.85
CA SER A 111 -41.40 14.85 -21.31
C SER A 111 -40.73 14.05 -20.18
N VAL A 112 -41.06 12.76 -20.10
CA VAL A 112 -40.41 11.81 -19.19
C VAL A 112 -39.29 11.11 -19.94
N ALA A 113 -38.09 11.10 -19.37
CA ALA A 113 -36.94 10.40 -19.92
C ALA A 113 -36.35 9.43 -18.89
N VAL A 114 -36.04 8.21 -19.35
CA VAL A 114 -35.36 7.17 -18.58
C VAL A 114 -33.99 6.92 -19.20
N GLN A 115 -32.93 7.03 -18.41
CA GLN A 115 -31.54 6.80 -18.83
C GLN A 115 -30.88 5.76 -17.91
N ALA A 116 -30.09 4.88 -18.51
CA ALA A 116 -29.23 3.92 -17.80
C ALA A 116 -27.82 3.92 -18.40
N ARG A 117 -26.79 4.29 -17.62
CA ARG A 117 -25.37 4.22 -18.02
C ARG A 117 -25.06 4.83 -19.39
N ASP A 118 -25.25 6.15 -19.49
CA ASP A 118 -25.14 6.99 -20.68
C ASP A 118 -26.10 6.64 -21.83
N VAL A 119 -26.92 5.60 -21.68
CA VAL A 119 -27.86 5.17 -22.74
C VAL A 119 -29.27 5.67 -22.42
N PRO A 120 -29.86 6.52 -23.28
CA PRO A 120 -31.27 6.85 -23.18
C PRO A 120 -32.10 5.59 -23.50
N MET A 121 -32.86 5.11 -22.53
CA MET A 121 -33.65 3.89 -22.65
C MET A 121 -35.00 4.17 -23.32
N LEU A 122 -35.74 5.15 -22.80
CA LEU A 122 -37.02 5.60 -23.36
C LEU A 122 -37.21 7.08 -23.05
N SER A 123 -37.91 7.79 -23.93
CA SER A 123 -38.34 9.17 -23.71
C SER A 123 -39.67 9.39 -24.41
N ALA A 124 -40.63 10.06 -23.75
CA ALA A 124 -41.91 10.42 -24.33
C ALA A 124 -42.50 11.68 -23.69
N PRO A 125 -43.20 12.54 -24.45
CA PRO A 125 -44.10 13.55 -23.91
C PRO A 125 -45.19 12.91 -23.02
N VAL A 126 -45.51 13.53 -21.88
CA VAL A 126 -46.48 12.99 -20.90
C VAL A 126 -47.88 12.85 -21.49
N ASP A 127 -48.25 13.72 -22.44
CA ASP A 127 -49.52 13.68 -23.17
C ASP A 127 -49.61 12.48 -24.14
N GLU A 128 -48.51 12.09 -24.78
CA GLU A 128 -48.44 10.90 -25.65
C GLU A 128 -48.68 9.60 -24.85
N ILE A 129 -48.31 9.59 -23.57
CA ILE A 129 -48.40 8.42 -22.69
C ILE A 129 -49.52 8.55 -21.64
N ALA A 130 -50.60 9.28 -21.94
CA ALA A 130 -51.71 9.49 -21.01
C ALA A 130 -52.38 8.20 -20.48
N GLY A 131 -52.28 7.08 -21.23
CA GLY A 131 -52.73 5.75 -20.80
C GLY A 131 -51.77 5.00 -19.87
N CYS A 132 -50.63 5.59 -19.53
CA CYS A 132 -49.63 4.96 -18.68
C CYS A 132 -50.16 4.72 -17.26
N THR A 133 -49.99 3.50 -16.76
CA THR A 133 -50.24 3.15 -15.36
C THR A 133 -48.96 3.14 -14.53
N ALA A 134 -47.86 2.63 -15.07
CA ALA A 134 -46.56 2.61 -14.41
C ALA A 134 -45.38 2.56 -15.39
N ILE A 135 -44.23 3.08 -14.96
CA ILE A 135 -42.92 2.84 -15.56
C ILE A 135 -42.35 1.57 -14.94
N SER A 136 -42.18 0.52 -15.74
CA SER A 136 -41.50 -0.70 -15.35
C SER A 136 -40.06 -0.69 -15.84
N ILE A 137 -39.12 -0.94 -14.93
CA ILE A 137 -37.68 -1.06 -15.23
C ILE A 137 -37.22 -2.40 -14.66
N ASP A 138 -36.62 -3.23 -15.51
CA ASP A 138 -35.92 -4.45 -15.11
C ASP A 138 -34.53 -4.45 -15.72
N SER A 139 -33.50 -4.47 -14.87
CA SER A 139 -32.11 -4.43 -15.28
C SER A 139 -31.34 -5.58 -14.66
N THR A 140 -30.91 -6.50 -15.53
CA THR A 140 -30.08 -7.67 -15.20
C THR A 140 -28.79 -7.62 -16.01
N ILE A 141 -27.89 -8.58 -15.76
CA ILE A 141 -26.67 -8.73 -16.56
C ILE A 141 -26.97 -8.97 -18.06
N GLY A 142 -28.11 -9.61 -18.38
CA GLY A 142 -28.44 -10.01 -19.74
C GLY A 142 -29.15 -8.91 -20.54
N ALA A 143 -29.95 -8.08 -19.89
CA ALA A 143 -30.65 -6.98 -20.54
C ALA A 143 -31.13 -5.94 -19.54
N THR A 144 -31.33 -4.71 -20.03
CA THR A 144 -32.11 -3.67 -19.35
C THR A 144 -33.34 -3.34 -20.18
N THR A 145 -34.52 -3.54 -19.60
CA THR A 145 -35.82 -3.26 -20.21
C THR A 145 -36.50 -2.13 -19.47
N VAL A 146 -37.04 -1.18 -20.23
CA VAL A 146 -37.92 -0.12 -19.73
C VAL A 146 -39.22 -0.16 -20.52
N GLU A 147 -40.36 -0.03 -19.84
CA GLU A 147 -41.69 -0.01 -20.43
C GLU A 147 -42.59 1.01 -19.74
N PHE A 148 -43.31 1.82 -20.52
CA PHE A 148 -44.44 2.62 -20.03
C PHE A 148 -45.71 1.78 -20.16
N VAL A 149 -46.06 1.07 -19.09
CA VAL A 149 -47.13 0.07 -19.07
C VAL A 149 -48.48 0.75 -19.32
N GLY A 150 -49.26 0.22 -20.25
CA GLY A 150 -50.58 0.78 -20.63
C GLY A 150 -50.52 1.84 -21.73
N ALA A 151 -49.33 2.32 -22.10
CA ALA A 151 -49.13 3.19 -23.25
C ALA A 151 -48.65 2.39 -24.48
N ASN A 152 -49.20 2.71 -25.66
CA ASN A 152 -48.80 2.14 -26.93
C ASN A 152 -48.24 3.24 -27.85
N ARG A 153 -47.30 2.86 -28.72
CA ARG A 153 -46.84 3.72 -29.81
C ARG A 153 -47.92 3.87 -30.87
N LYS A 154 -47.72 4.82 -31.79
CA LYS A 154 -48.63 5.08 -32.92
C LYS A 154 -48.87 3.87 -33.83
N ASP A 155 -47.95 2.90 -33.85
CA ASP A 155 -48.05 1.65 -34.62
C ASP A 155 -48.79 0.52 -33.86
N GLY A 156 -49.30 0.79 -32.65
CA GLY A 156 -50.00 -0.16 -31.80
C GLY A 156 -49.08 -1.07 -30.97
N THR A 157 -47.75 -0.93 -31.06
CA THR A 157 -46.82 -1.70 -30.25
C THR A 157 -46.70 -1.12 -28.82
N PRO A 158 -46.41 -1.96 -27.80
CA PRO A 158 -46.16 -1.48 -26.45
C PRO A 158 -45.02 -0.46 -26.40
N PHE A 159 -45.15 0.57 -25.56
CA PHE A 159 -44.11 1.59 -25.39
C PHE A 159 -42.93 1.06 -24.55
N ARG A 160 -42.15 0.15 -25.16
CA ARG A 160 -41.09 -0.64 -24.52
C ARG A 160 -39.78 -0.57 -25.29
N ASN A 161 -38.66 -0.53 -24.59
CA ASN A 161 -37.33 -0.71 -25.15
C ASN A 161 -36.50 -1.70 -24.31
N THR A 162 -35.69 -2.51 -24.98
CA THR A 162 -34.78 -3.46 -24.33
C THR A 162 -33.40 -3.37 -24.95
N VAL A 163 -32.41 -3.13 -24.11
CA VAL A 163 -30.99 -3.15 -24.46
C VAL A 163 -30.39 -4.45 -23.94
N THR A 164 -29.88 -5.29 -24.84
CA THR A 164 -29.39 -6.66 -24.54
C THR A 164 -27.91 -6.73 -24.14
N VAL A 165 -27.34 -5.60 -23.73
CA VAL A 165 -26.01 -5.53 -23.13
C VAL A 165 -26.12 -5.09 -21.67
N ASP A 166 -25.13 -5.43 -20.84
CA ASP A 166 -25.15 -5.06 -19.42
C ASP A 166 -25.18 -3.53 -19.27
N LYS A 167 -26.34 -3.01 -18.84
CA LYS A 167 -26.57 -1.60 -18.51
C LYS A 167 -27.08 -1.43 -17.08
N ARG A 168 -26.80 -2.41 -16.21
CA ARG A 168 -27.10 -2.31 -14.77
C ARG A 168 -26.49 -1.03 -14.20
N PRO A 169 -27.28 -0.21 -13.48
CA PRO A 169 -26.86 1.11 -13.04
C PRO A 169 -25.84 1.02 -11.91
N GLN A 170 -24.96 2.01 -11.82
CA GLN A 170 -24.24 2.25 -10.58
C GLN A 170 -25.20 2.81 -9.53
N VAL A 171 -25.09 2.33 -8.29
CA VAL A 171 -25.98 2.72 -7.18
C VAL A 171 -25.15 3.25 -6.02
N VAL A 172 -25.38 4.52 -5.68
CA VAL A 172 -24.89 5.12 -4.43
C VAL A 172 -26.01 5.49 -3.45
N GLY A 173 -27.26 5.30 -3.87
CA GLY A 173 -28.46 5.57 -3.11
C GLY A 173 -29.67 5.55 -4.03
N LEU A 174 -30.82 5.99 -3.51
CA LEU A 174 -32.04 6.21 -4.27
C LEU A 174 -32.55 7.61 -3.91
N TYR A 175 -32.57 8.51 -4.89
CA TYR A 175 -32.83 9.93 -4.74
C TYR A 175 -34.06 10.34 -5.54
N THR A 176 -34.84 11.26 -4.98
CA THR A 176 -36.05 11.81 -5.61
C THR A 176 -36.26 13.26 -5.19
N ASP A 177 -36.83 14.07 -6.08
CA ASP A 177 -37.26 15.45 -5.80
C ASP A 177 -38.72 15.51 -5.33
N LEU A 178 -39.37 14.35 -5.13
CA LEU A 178 -40.77 14.23 -4.73
C LEU A 178 -40.95 14.08 -3.22
N ASP A 179 -42.11 14.46 -2.72
CA ASP A 179 -42.52 14.23 -1.34
C ASP A 179 -42.95 12.78 -1.09
N ALA A 180 -43.11 12.40 0.18
CA ALA A 180 -43.49 11.03 0.54
C ALA A 180 -44.88 10.61 0.05
N ALA A 181 -45.81 11.56 -0.14
CA ALA A 181 -47.16 11.27 -0.61
C ALA A 181 -47.15 10.85 -2.09
N ALA A 182 -46.33 11.53 -2.90
CA ALA A 182 -46.15 11.24 -4.31
C ALA A 182 -45.49 9.88 -4.58
N LEU A 183 -44.78 9.29 -3.60
CA LEU A 183 -44.16 7.97 -3.73
C LEU A 183 -45.16 6.80 -3.53
N THR A 184 -46.44 7.07 -3.25
CA THR A 184 -47.44 6.03 -3.01
C THR A 184 -47.59 5.12 -4.23
N GLY A 185 -47.33 3.83 -4.06
CA GLY A 185 -47.38 2.82 -5.13
C GLY A 185 -46.07 2.65 -5.90
N ALA A 186 -45.04 3.47 -5.64
CA ALA A 186 -43.69 3.23 -6.14
C ALA A 186 -43.07 2.03 -5.42
N ASN A 187 -42.34 1.21 -6.16
CA ASN A 187 -41.59 0.07 -5.63
C ASN A 187 -40.28 -0.09 -6.40
N VAL A 188 -39.17 0.05 -5.70
CA VAL A 188 -37.82 -0.19 -6.22
C VAL A 188 -37.18 -1.26 -5.37
N ARG A 189 -36.68 -2.30 -6.02
CA ARG A 189 -35.89 -3.37 -5.41
C ARG A 189 -34.51 -3.45 -6.06
N VAL A 190 -33.48 -3.34 -5.23
CA VAL A 190 -32.07 -3.48 -5.60
C VAL A 190 -31.51 -4.72 -4.94
N ASP A 191 -31.16 -5.76 -5.71
CA ASP A 191 -30.53 -6.97 -5.17
C ASP A 191 -29.00 -6.77 -5.16
N ILE A 192 -28.43 -6.64 -3.97
CA ILE A 192 -27.04 -6.26 -3.77
C ILE A 192 -26.13 -7.47 -4.02
N ASP A 193 -24.94 -7.22 -4.57
CA ASP A 193 -23.94 -8.27 -4.74
C ASP A 193 -23.13 -8.52 -3.46
N SER A 194 -23.71 -9.29 -2.54
CA SER A 194 -23.13 -9.65 -1.25
C SER A 194 -22.42 -11.01 -1.23
N ARG A 195 -22.04 -11.56 -2.41
CA ARG A 195 -21.59 -12.95 -2.60
C ARG A 195 -20.43 -13.42 -1.74
N PHE A 196 -19.58 -12.50 -1.29
CA PHE A 196 -18.39 -12.81 -0.48
C PHE A 196 -18.67 -12.83 1.02
N THR A 197 -19.81 -12.29 1.44
CA THR A 197 -20.26 -12.29 2.84
C THR A 197 -20.87 -13.65 3.13
N SER A 198 -20.05 -14.57 3.64
CA SER A 198 -20.47 -15.95 3.88
C SER A 198 -19.80 -16.57 5.09
N THR A 199 -20.47 -17.55 5.68
CA THR A 199 -19.96 -18.34 6.80
C THR A 199 -19.99 -19.84 6.48
N PRO A 200 -19.04 -20.64 6.99
CA PRO A 200 -19.05 -22.08 6.75
C PRO A 200 -20.28 -22.73 7.38
N THR A 201 -20.92 -23.67 6.66
CA THR A 201 -21.95 -24.53 7.25
C THR A 201 -21.35 -25.46 8.31
N ALA A 202 -22.19 -26.04 9.18
CA ALA A 202 -21.74 -27.02 10.16
C ALA A 202 -21.03 -28.22 9.51
N LEU A 203 -21.48 -28.65 8.33
CA LEU A 203 -20.82 -29.68 7.53
C LEU A 203 -19.43 -29.25 7.06
N LYS A 204 -19.31 -28.04 6.49
CA LYS A 204 -18.02 -27.49 6.05
C LYS A 204 -17.05 -27.40 7.22
N LEU A 205 -17.49 -26.87 8.36
CA LEU A 205 -16.70 -26.78 9.59
C LEU A 205 -16.23 -28.16 10.09
N ALA A 206 -17.12 -29.15 10.15
CA ALA A 206 -16.77 -30.50 10.58
C ALA A 206 -15.73 -31.16 9.65
N VAL A 207 -15.87 -30.97 8.33
CA VAL A 207 -14.91 -31.47 7.34
C VAL A 207 -13.54 -30.80 7.49
N MET A 208 -13.50 -29.49 7.71
CA MET A 208 -12.26 -28.74 7.94
C MET A 208 -11.53 -29.25 9.19
N ILE A 209 -12.24 -29.42 10.31
CA ILE A 209 -11.69 -29.97 11.56
C ILE A 209 -11.18 -31.40 11.33
N ALA A 210 -11.97 -32.25 10.69
CA ALA A 210 -11.59 -33.63 10.40
C ALA A 210 -10.35 -33.71 9.49
N ALA A 211 -10.26 -32.88 8.45
CA ALA A 211 -9.09 -32.82 7.57
C ALA A 211 -7.81 -32.49 8.36
N GLY A 212 -7.88 -31.53 9.28
CA GLY A 212 -6.78 -31.19 10.18
C GLY A 212 -6.37 -32.36 11.07
N LEU A 213 -7.34 -32.96 11.78
CA LEU A 213 -7.09 -34.08 12.69
C LEU A 213 -6.50 -35.31 11.98
N PHE A 214 -7.03 -35.68 10.81
CA PHE A 214 -6.51 -36.79 10.01
C PHE A 214 -5.11 -36.51 9.48
N THR A 215 -4.83 -35.28 9.05
CA THR A 215 -3.47 -34.90 8.63
C THR A 215 -2.47 -35.00 9.78
N ILE A 216 -2.83 -34.52 10.98
CA ILE A 216 -2.01 -34.65 12.19
C ILE A 216 -1.78 -36.14 12.52
N ALA A 217 -2.83 -36.95 12.53
CA ALA A 217 -2.72 -38.39 12.79
C ALA A 217 -1.82 -39.10 11.76
N ALA A 218 -1.91 -38.73 10.48
CA ALA A 218 -1.05 -39.27 9.42
C ALA A 218 0.42 -38.89 9.61
N LEU A 219 0.71 -37.64 10.00
CA LEU A 219 2.07 -37.18 10.30
C LEU A 219 2.65 -37.86 11.55
N VAL A 220 1.84 -38.07 12.59
CA VAL A 220 2.24 -38.84 13.78
C VAL A 220 2.52 -40.29 13.41
N ALA A 221 1.68 -40.92 12.58
CA ALA A 221 1.93 -42.26 12.08
C ALA A 221 3.23 -42.33 11.24
N LEU A 222 3.49 -41.33 10.39
CA LEU A 222 4.74 -41.22 9.65
C LEU A 222 5.95 -41.10 10.58
N HIS A 223 5.85 -40.33 11.67
CA HIS A 223 6.88 -40.25 12.69
C HIS A 223 7.19 -41.62 13.32
N LEU A 224 6.15 -42.38 13.66
CA LEU A 224 6.29 -43.71 14.26
C LEU A 224 6.93 -44.69 13.25
N LEU A 225 6.52 -44.66 11.97
CA LEU A 225 7.17 -45.43 10.91
C LEU A 225 8.64 -45.03 10.74
N ASP A 226 8.95 -43.76 10.96
CA ASP A 226 10.30 -43.26 10.90
C ASP A 226 11.20 -43.92 11.95
N THR A 227 10.70 -44.31 13.12
CA THR A 227 11.48 -44.97 14.20
C THR A 227 11.85 -46.44 13.96
N ALA A 228 11.45 -47.02 12.82
CA ALA A 228 11.65 -48.45 12.53
C ALA A 228 13.12 -48.93 12.48
N ASP A 229 14.09 -48.03 12.34
CA ASP A 229 15.53 -48.36 12.33
C ASP A 229 16.15 -48.43 13.74
N GLY A 230 15.35 -48.35 14.81
CA GLY A 230 15.78 -48.44 16.20
C GLY A 230 16.55 -47.22 16.73
N ARG A 231 16.71 -46.16 15.91
CA ARG A 231 17.40 -44.94 16.33
C ARG A 231 16.42 -43.95 16.97
N ARG A 232 16.75 -43.49 18.18
CA ARG A 232 15.99 -42.40 18.84
C ARG A 232 16.01 -41.14 18.00
N ALA A 233 14.88 -40.43 17.98
CA ALA A 233 14.79 -39.11 17.35
C ALA A 233 15.82 -38.16 17.98
N ARG A 234 16.58 -37.44 17.14
CA ARG A 234 17.44 -36.36 17.63
C ARG A 234 16.56 -35.23 18.13
N ARG A 235 16.98 -34.54 19.21
CA ARG A 235 16.28 -33.37 19.76
C ARG A 235 15.96 -32.38 18.64
N ILE A 236 14.76 -31.78 18.68
CA ILE A 236 14.32 -30.77 17.71
C ILE A 236 15.30 -29.60 17.73
N LEU A 237 15.58 -29.08 18.93
CA LEU A 237 16.60 -28.07 19.20
C LEU A 237 17.77 -28.68 19.98
N PRO A 238 18.94 -28.89 19.35
CA PRO A 238 20.12 -29.41 20.04
C PRO A 238 20.70 -28.43 21.07
N ARG A 239 21.51 -28.93 22.03
CA ARG A 239 22.15 -28.11 23.09
C ARG A 239 22.94 -26.89 22.58
N HIS A 240 23.42 -26.90 21.33
CA HIS A 240 24.20 -25.79 20.79
C HIS A 240 23.35 -24.61 20.32
N TRP A 241 22.02 -24.72 20.24
CA TRP A 241 21.13 -23.58 19.93
C TRP A 241 21.22 -22.48 21.01
N TRP A 242 21.42 -22.87 22.26
CA TRP A 242 21.45 -21.96 23.41
C TRP A 242 22.79 -21.23 23.62
N ARG A 243 23.76 -21.38 22.71
CA ARG A 243 25.09 -20.74 22.86
C ARG A 243 25.13 -19.38 22.20
N VAL A 244 24.88 -18.29 22.90
CA VAL A 244 24.92 -16.93 22.32
C VAL A 244 26.35 -16.57 21.87
N THR A 245 26.48 -16.01 20.66
CA THR A 245 27.74 -15.50 20.09
C THR A 245 27.67 -13.97 19.93
N PRO A 246 28.80 -13.26 19.82
CA PRO A 246 28.78 -11.81 19.58
C PRO A 246 28.05 -11.41 18.31
N THR A 247 28.10 -12.25 17.26
CA THR A 247 27.33 -12.00 16.03
C THR A 247 25.83 -12.08 16.28
N ASP A 248 25.37 -12.99 17.16
CA ASP A 248 23.95 -13.04 17.53
C ASP A 248 23.51 -11.76 18.23
N VAL A 249 24.34 -11.24 19.15
CA VAL A 249 24.04 -9.98 19.86
C VAL A 249 23.89 -8.82 18.88
N VAL A 250 24.79 -8.71 17.89
CA VAL A 250 24.72 -7.63 16.90
C VAL A 250 23.52 -7.81 15.97
N VAL A 251 23.26 -9.01 15.43
CA VAL A 251 22.14 -9.23 14.51
C VAL A 251 20.81 -9.03 15.21
N VAL A 252 20.60 -9.68 16.36
CA VAL A 252 19.37 -9.55 17.14
C VAL A 252 19.21 -8.12 17.66
N GLY A 253 20.27 -7.51 18.18
CA GLY A 253 20.23 -6.12 18.64
C GLY A 253 19.87 -5.14 17.52
N THR A 254 20.43 -5.33 16.32
CA THR A 254 20.10 -4.49 15.15
C THR A 254 18.64 -4.67 14.73
N LEU A 255 18.13 -5.90 14.67
CA LEU A 255 16.72 -6.17 14.37
C LEU A 255 15.78 -5.51 15.39
N LEU A 256 16.11 -5.59 16.69
CA LEU A 256 15.30 -4.96 17.74
C LEU A 256 15.33 -3.44 17.68
N ILE A 257 16.49 -2.84 17.43
CA ILE A 257 16.61 -1.39 17.24
C ILE A 257 15.82 -0.97 16.00
N TRP A 258 15.97 -1.69 14.88
CA TRP A 258 15.29 -1.40 13.63
C TRP A 258 13.77 -1.58 13.71
N HIS A 259 13.28 -2.49 14.54
CA HIS A 259 11.85 -2.62 14.81
C HIS A 259 11.24 -1.30 15.34
N VAL A 260 12.02 -0.53 16.10
CA VAL A 260 11.58 0.73 16.71
C VAL A 260 11.87 1.93 15.81
N ILE A 261 13.08 2.04 15.24
CA ILE A 261 13.49 3.25 14.49
C ILE A 261 13.50 3.08 12.97
N GLY A 262 13.37 1.84 12.48
CA GLY A 262 13.52 1.49 11.08
C GLY A 262 12.29 1.79 10.25
N ALA A 263 12.52 1.96 8.94
CA ALA A 263 11.48 2.31 7.97
C ALA A 263 10.37 1.25 7.87
N ASN A 264 9.19 1.75 7.50
CA ASN A 264 8.04 0.95 7.11
C ASN A 264 8.07 0.58 5.63
N THR A 265 7.20 -0.35 5.21
CA THR A 265 7.04 -0.71 3.80
C THR A 265 5.84 0.01 3.18
N SER A 266 5.82 0.11 1.85
CA SER A 266 4.77 0.83 1.09
C SER A 266 3.35 0.38 1.43
N ASP A 267 3.13 -0.93 1.59
CA ASP A 267 1.81 -1.54 1.68
C ASP A 267 1.36 -1.72 3.15
N ASP A 268 2.08 -1.15 4.12
CA ASP A 268 1.74 -1.31 5.53
C ASP A 268 0.37 -0.69 5.85
N GLY A 269 0.07 0.50 5.31
CA GLY A 269 -1.25 1.11 5.44
C GLY A 269 -2.34 0.32 4.71
N TYR A 270 -2.03 -0.20 3.52
CA TYR A 270 -2.93 -1.02 2.71
C TYR A 270 -3.42 -2.25 3.47
N ILE A 271 -2.48 -3.02 4.03
CA ILE A 271 -2.77 -4.28 4.74
C ILE A 271 -3.44 -4.00 6.08
N LEU A 272 -3.03 -2.96 6.81
CA LEU A 272 -3.64 -2.60 8.09
C LEU A 272 -5.12 -2.21 7.92
N SER A 273 -5.44 -1.35 6.95
CA SER A 273 -6.82 -0.94 6.70
C SER A 273 -7.70 -2.13 6.32
N MET A 274 -7.19 -3.03 5.47
CA MET A 274 -7.90 -4.27 5.12
C MET A 274 -8.15 -5.17 6.34
N ALA A 275 -7.14 -5.35 7.19
CA ALA A 275 -7.27 -6.16 8.41
C ALA A 275 -8.25 -5.54 9.44
N ARG A 276 -8.33 -4.21 9.52
CA ARG A 276 -9.28 -3.49 10.39
C ARG A 276 -10.71 -3.54 9.81
N ALA A 277 -10.85 -3.39 8.50
CA ALA A 277 -12.14 -3.40 7.82
C ALA A 277 -12.75 -4.80 7.68
N SER A 278 -11.95 -5.88 7.73
CA SER A 278 -12.44 -7.25 7.52
C SER A 278 -13.42 -7.72 8.61
N GLY A 279 -13.27 -7.24 9.85
CA GLY A 279 -14.16 -7.55 10.96
C GLY A 279 -15.62 -7.15 10.68
N PRO A 280 -15.90 -5.84 10.47
CA PRO A 280 -17.23 -5.37 10.05
C PRO A 280 -17.72 -5.96 8.72
N SER A 281 -16.82 -6.17 7.77
CA SER A 281 -17.13 -6.67 6.42
C SER A 281 -17.52 -8.14 6.38
N GLY A 282 -17.12 -8.92 7.39
CA GLY A 282 -17.38 -10.36 7.47
C GLY A 282 -16.48 -11.23 6.58
N TYR A 283 -15.54 -10.64 5.85
CA TYR A 283 -14.52 -11.33 5.05
C TYR A 283 -13.32 -10.41 4.76
N MET A 284 -12.17 -10.98 4.38
CA MET A 284 -10.96 -10.23 3.99
C MET A 284 -11.10 -9.64 2.58
N ALA A 285 -11.86 -8.55 2.47
CA ALA A 285 -12.08 -7.82 1.23
C ALA A 285 -10.83 -7.05 0.80
N ASN A 286 -10.57 -7.01 -0.50
CA ASN A 286 -9.70 -5.97 -1.03
C ASN A 286 -10.41 -4.60 -0.92
N TYR A 287 -9.97 -3.81 0.04
CA TYR A 287 -10.64 -2.57 0.43
C TYR A 287 -10.46 -1.43 -0.58
N TYR A 288 -9.35 -1.43 -1.31
CA TYR A 288 -8.94 -0.29 -2.14
C TYR A 288 -9.13 -0.51 -3.64
N ARG A 289 -9.27 -1.77 -4.10
CA ARG A 289 -9.32 -2.09 -5.53
C ARG A 289 -10.16 -3.35 -5.76
N TRP A 290 -10.48 -3.60 -7.02
CA TRP A 290 -11.10 -4.84 -7.50
C TRP A 290 -12.52 -5.08 -6.99
N PHE A 291 -13.32 -4.03 -6.77
CA PHE A 291 -14.76 -4.15 -6.49
C PHE A 291 -15.06 -4.97 -5.24
N GLY A 292 -14.19 -4.92 -4.22
CA GLY A 292 -14.38 -5.61 -2.94
C GLY A 292 -14.20 -7.13 -2.98
N VAL A 293 -13.55 -7.69 -4.00
CA VAL A 293 -13.29 -9.15 -4.04
C VAL A 293 -12.33 -9.59 -2.91
N PRO A 294 -12.46 -10.82 -2.37
CA PRO A 294 -11.63 -11.30 -1.26
C PRO A 294 -10.17 -11.56 -1.65
N GLU A 295 -9.24 -11.46 -0.71
CA GLU A 295 -7.80 -11.82 -0.89
C GLU A 295 -7.50 -13.30 -1.13
N ALA A 296 -8.52 -14.15 -1.20
CA ALA A 296 -8.37 -15.54 -1.59
C ALA A 296 -7.97 -15.68 -3.09
N PRO A 297 -7.09 -16.64 -3.46
CA PRO A 297 -6.63 -17.78 -2.64
C PRO A 297 -5.41 -17.50 -1.74
N PHE A 298 -4.97 -16.25 -1.61
CA PHE A 298 -3.85 -15.86 -0.76
C PHE A 298 -4.35 -15.24 0.56
N GLY A 299 -3.44 -14.75 1.40
CA GLY A 299 -3.81 -13.81 2.46
C GLY A 299 -4.15 -14.40 3.82
N TRP A 300 -3.90 -15.69 4.09
CA TRP A 300 -4.11 -16.25 5.44
C TRP A 300 -3.31 -15.50 6.53
N SER A 301 -2.17 -14.90 6.16
CA SER A 301 -1.37 -14.08 7.07
C SER A 301 -2.09 -12.78 7.46
N TYR A 302 -2.96 -12.24 6.60
CA TYR A 302 -3.74 -11.04 6.91
C TYR A 302 -4.84 -11.33 7.92
N GLU A 303 -5.38 -12.54 7.94
CA GLU A 303 -6.30 -12.98 9.01
C GLU A 303 -5.61 -12.92 10.37
N VAL A 304 -4.34 -13.34 10.47
CA VAL A 304 -3.57 -13.20 11.72
C VAL A 304 -3.46 -11.74 12.14
N LEU A 305 -3.24 -10.83 11.20
CA LEU A 305 -3.21 -9.39 11.47
C LEU A 305 -4.59 -8.88 11.91
N ALA A 306 -5.68 -9.32 11.28
CA ALA A 306 -7.04 -8.97 11.70
C ALA A 306 -7.35 -9.46 13.13
N TRP A 307 -6.80 -10.59 13.56
CA TRP A 307 -6.89 -10.99 14.97
C TRP A 307 -6.06 -10.11 15.90
N MET A 308 -4.93 -9.58 15.41
CA MET A 308 -4.05 -8.71 16.20
C MET A 308 -4.59 -7.29 16.39
N THR A 309 -5.39 -6.77 15.45
CA THR A 309 -6.05 -5.44 15.55
C THR A 309 -7.04 -5.37 16.71
N HIS A 310 -7.60 -6.51 17.14
CA HIS A 310 -8.42 -6.57 18.36
C HIS A 310 -7.67 -6.23 19.65
N ILE A 311 -6.32 -6.27 19.63
CA ILE A 311 -5.47 -5.93 20.77
C ILE A 311 -4.93 -4.50 20.63
N SER A 312 -4.32 -4.18 19.49
CA SER A 312 -3.77 -2.85 19.20
C SER A 312 -3.51 -2.70 17.72
N ASP A 313 -3.72 -1.50 17.18
CA ASP A 313 -3.37 -1.14 15.80
C ASP A 313 -1.99 -0.46 15.69
N SER A 314 -1.25 -0.38 16.80
CA SER A 314 0.05 0.31 16.83
C SER A 314 1.08 -0.35 15.91
N SER A 315 1.90 0.49 15.27
CA SER A 315 2.95 0.05 14.33
C SER A 315 3.93 -0.95 14.95
N VAL A 316 4.31 -0.78 16.21
CA VAL A 316 5.25 -1.68 16.91
C VAL A 316 4.64 -3.05 17.16
N TRP A 317 3.34 -3.13 17.46
CA TRP A 317 2.63 -4.38 17.70
C TRP A 317 2.35 -5.12 16.39
N MET A 318 1.79 -4.44 15.40
CA MET A 318 1.37 -5.04 14.13
C MET A 318 2.54 -5.65 13.35
N ARG A 319 3.76 -5.12 13.50
CA ARG A 319 4.98 -5.60 12.83
C ARG A 319 5.71 -6.72 13.58
N LEU A 320 5.21 -7.17 14.74
CA LEU A 320 5.85 -8.26 15.50
C LEU A 320 6.02 -9.57 14.71
N PRO A 321 5.07 -10.02 13.85
CA PRO A 321 5.27 -11.23 13.05
C PRO A 321 6.49 -11.14 12.14
N ALA A 322 6.77 -9.96 11.57
CA ALA A 322 7.96 -9.73 10.76
C ALA A 322 9.24 -9.83 11.61
N LEU A 323 9.29 -9.16 12.77
CA LEU A 323 10.42 -9.28 13.69
C LEU A 323 10.68 -10.74 14.10
N VAL A 324 9.64 -11.48 14.48
CA VAL A 324 9.74 -12.90 14.85
C VAL A 324 10.28 -13.73 13.68
N ALA A 325 9.80 -13.50 12.45
CA ALA A 325 10.31 -14.17 11.26
C ALA A 325 11.80 -13.87 11.02
N GLY A 326 12.26 -12.63 11.25
CA GLY A 326 13.66 -12.26 11.15
C GLY A 326 14.54 -12.95 12.19
N LEU A 327 14.08 -13.02 13.44
CA LEU A 327 14.74 -13.76 14.52
C LEU A 327 14.84 -15.26 14.20
N VAL A 328 13.76 -15.84 13.66
CA VAL A 328 13.73 -17.25 13.21
C VAL A 328 14.72 -17.47 12.06
N CYS A 329 14.73 -16.59 11.05
CA CYS A 329 15.69 -16.62 9.95
C CYS A 329 17.13 -16.66 10.48
N TRP A 330 17.51 -15.70 11.34
CA TRP A 330 18.87 -15.64 11.88
C TRP A 330 19.23 -16.88 12.73
N ALA A 331 18.31 -17.32 13.59
CA ALA A 331 18.52 -18.51 14.41
C ALA A 331 18.75 -19.75 13.52
N VAL A 332 17.97 -19.91 12.45
CA VAL A 332 18.09 -21.03 11.52
C VAL A 332 19.38 -20.93 10.69
N ILE A 333 19.75 -19.76 10.19
CA ILE A 333 21.02 -19.52 9.48
C ILE A 333 22.20 -19.95 10.37
N SER A 334 22.30 -19.35 11.56
CA SER A 334 23.46 -19.53 12.44
C SER A 334 23.56 -20.95 13.03
N ARG A 335 22.44 -21.63 13.30
CA ARG A 335 22.41 -22.92 14.01
C ARG A 335 22.17 -24.15 13.16
N GLU A 336 21.46 -24.04 12.05
CA GLU A 336 21.12 -25.20 11.21
C GLU A 336 21.83 -25.13 9.86
N VAL A 337 21.79 -23.98 9.18
CA VAL A 337 22.34 -23.84 7.82
C VAL A 337 23.85 -23.88 7.82
N LEU A 338 24.53 -22.95 8.52
CA LEU A 338 25.99 -22.85 8.47
C LEU A 338 26.69 -24.14 8.94
N PRO A 339 26.23 -24.82 10.02
CA PRO A 339 26.81 -26.10 10.41
C PRO A 339 26.60 -27.22 9.38
N ARG A 340 25.47 -27.19 8.65
CA ARG A 340 25.16 -28.18 7.61
C ARG A 340 26.01 -28.02 6.35
N LEU A 341 26.41 -26.79 6.04
CA LEU A 341 27.27 -26.47 4.89
C LEU A 341 28.72 -26.92 5.07
N GLY A 342 29.17 -27.23 6.28
CA GLY A 342 30.45 -27.90 6.54
C GLY A 342 31.11 -27.50 7.85
N ALA A 343 32.00 -28.37 8.36
CA ALA A 343 32.70 -28.16 9.64
C ALA A 343 33.58 -26.91 9.66
N ARG A 344 34.10 -26.48 8.49
CA ARG A 344 34.89 -25.26 8.36
C ARG A 344 34.02 -24.01 8.40
N VAL A 345 32.93 -23.98 7.63
CA VAL A 345 31.95 -22.87 7.63
C VAL A 345 31.50 -22.58 9.05
N ARG A 346 31.18 -23.62 9.81
CA ARG A 346 30.78 -23.53 11.23
C ARG A 346 31.79 -22.83 12.14
N ARG A 347 33.10 -22.96 11.88
CA ARG A 347 34.17 -22.43 12.73
C ARG A 347 34.75 -21.12 12.21
N ASP A 348 34.38 -20.72 11.00
CA ASP A 348 34.91 -19.54 10.34
C ASP A 348 34.13 -18.29 10.80
N LYS A 349 34.78 -17.47 11.63
CA LYS A 349 34.18 -16.24 12.15
C LYS A 349 33.84 -15.26 11.03
N VAL A 350 34.64 -15.20 9.96
CA VAL A 350 34.39 -14.30 8.82
C VAL A 350 33.12 -14.73 8.10
N ALA A 351 32.94 -16.04 7.88
CA ALA A 351 31.74 -16.55 7.24
C ALA A 351 30.48 -16.25 8.07
N LEU A 352 30.54 -16.42 9.41
CA LEU A 352 29.44 -16.11 10.31
C LEU A 352 29.07 -14.62 10.30
N TRP A 353 30.06 -13.73 10.42
CA TRP A 353 29.83 -12.27 10.34
C TRP A 353 29.30 -11.84 8.99
N THR A 354 29.84 -12.38 7.90
CA THR A 354 29.37 -12.07 6.54
C THR A 354 27.92 -12.52 6.34
N ALA A 355 27.56 -13.70 6.89
CA ALA A 355 26.18 -14.19 6.84
C ALA A 355 25.22 -13.24 7.54
N GLY A 356 25.56 -12.82 8.77
CA GLY A 356 24.72 -11.91 9.57
C GLY A 356 24.59 -10.53 8.96
N LEU A 357 25.69 -9.94 8.48
CA LEU A 357 25.69 -8.59 7.90
C LEU A 357 24.97 -8.54 6.54
N VAL A 358 25.15 -9.54 5.68
CA VAL A 358 24.41 -9.60 4.40
C VAL A 358 22.93 -9.92 4.64
N PHE A 359 22.61 -10.74 5.65
CA PHE A 359 21.23 -10.94 6.08
C PHE A 359 20.60 -9.61 6.53
N LEU A 360 21.26 -8.85 7.40
CA LEU A 360 20.76 -7.53 7.83
C LEU A 360 20.62 -6.55 6.65
N ALA A 361 21.65 -6.39 5.82
CA ALA A 361 21.63 -5.50 4.65
C ALA A 361 20.52 -5.84 3.64
N PHE A 362 19.99 -7.07 3.68
CA PHE A 362 18.84 -7.47 2.87
C PHE A 362 17.54 -7.33 3.67
N TRP A 363 17.51 -7.70 4.95
CA TRP A 363 16.31 -7.69 5.78
C TRP A 363 15.80 -6.28 6.07
N LEU A 364 16.68 -5.37 6.51
CA LEU A 364 16.32 -4.02 6.96
C LEU A 364 15.51 -3.22 5.91
N PRO A 365 15.87 -3.20 4.60
CA PRO A 365 15.13 -2.44 3.59
C PRO A 365 13.84 -3.10 3.05
N TYR A 366 13.61 -4.39 3.30
CA TYR A 366 12.50 -5.15 2.72
C TYR A 366 11.51 -5.70 3.75
N ASP A 367 12.00 -6.29 4.84
CA ASP A 367 11.24 -7.22 5.68
C ASP A 367 10.92 -6.63 7.08
N ASN A 368 10.55 -5.35 7.13
CA ASN A 368 10.18 -4.66 8.38
C ASN A 368 8.67 -4.35 8.50
N GLY A 369 7.89 -4.51 7.44
CA GLY A 369 6.48 -4.12 7.35
C GLY A 369 5.47 -5.25 7.61
N LEU A 370 4.22 -5.05 7.15
CA LEU A 370 3.10 -5.99 7.29
C LEU A 370 2.93 -6.96 6.11
N ARG A 371 3.73 -6.76 5.06
CA ARG A 371 3.69 -7.64 3.88
C ARG A 371 4.08 -9.08 4.24
N PRO A 372 3.69 -10.10 3.45
CA PRO A 372 3.96 -11.50 3.79
C PRO A 372 5.40 -11.97 3.49
N GLU A 373 6.23 -11.18 2.81
CA GLU A 373 7.61 -11.57 2.47
C GLU A 373 8.48 -12.02 3.65
N PRO A 374 8.44 -11.42 4.86
CA PRO A 374 9.18 -11.90 6.03
C PRO A 374 8.83 -13.35 6.38
N LEU A 375 7.53 -13.70 6.33
CA LEU A 375 7.05 -15.06 6.59
C LEU A 375 7.51 -16.02 5.49
N ILE A 376 7.51 -15.57 4.24
CA ILE A 376 7.96 -16.36 3.08
C ILE A 376 9.47 -16.58 3.11
N ALA A 377 10.27 -15.58 3.51
CA ALA A 377 11.72 -15.70 3.69
C ALA A 377 12.06 -16.75 4.75
N ALA A 378 11.36 -16.71 5.90
CA ALA A 378 11.46 -17.73 6.94
C ALA A 378 10.99 -19.10 6.43
N GLY A 379 9.87 -19.15 5.71
CA GLY A 379 9.30 -20.36 5.12
C GLY A 379 10.26 -21.04 4.14
N ALA A 380 10.88 -20.30 3.22
CA ALA A 380 11.84 -20.82 2.26
C ALA A 380 13.06 -21.45 2.96
N LEU A 381 13.58 -20.78 3.99
CA LEU A 381 14.70 -21.28 4.77
C LEU A 381 14.34 -22.52 5.60
N LEU A 382 13.18 -22.51 6.25
CA LEU A 382 12.65 -23.63 7.04
C LEU A 382 12.36 -24.85 6.15
N THR A 383 11.78 -24.65 4.96
CA THR A 383 11.57 -25.71 3.97
C THR A 383 12.91 -26.34 3.58
N TRP A 384 13.93 -25.53 3.28
CA TRP A 384 15.27 -26.06 2.99
C TRP A 384 15.87 -26.84 4.16
N CYS A 385 15.81 -26.29 5.38
CA CYS A 385 16.31 -26.94 6.59
C CYS A 385 15.59 -28.26 6.87
N ALA A 386 14.28 -28.32 6.69
CA ALA A 386 13.47 -29.50 6.88
C ALA A 386 13.82 -30.60 5.86
N ILE A 387 14.02 -30.24 4.59
CA ILE A 387 14.53 -31.15 3.54
C ILE A 387 15.94 -31.64 3.87
N GLU A 388 16.87 -30.75 4.24
CA GLU A 388 18.24 -31.16 4.61
C GLU A 388 18.26 -32.07 5.83
N ARG A 389 17.38 -31.81 6.80
CA ARG A 389 17.22 -32.66 7.98
C ARG A 389 16.68 -34.03 7.60
N ALA A 390 15.71 -34.11 6.68
CA ALA A 390 15.21 -35.37 6.12
C ALA A 390 16.35 -36.17 5.47
N ILE A 391 17.15 -35.50 4.62
CA ILE A 391 18.28 -36.10 3.91
C ILE A 391 19.37 -36.59 4.89
N ALA A 392 19.72 -35.77 5.87
CA ALA A 392 20.80 -36.07 6.80
C ALA A 392 20.43 -37.18 7.81
N THR A 393 19.15 -37.26 8.20
CA THR A 393 18.67 -38.25 9.17
C THR A 393 18.06 -39.50 8.52
N GLY A 394 17.78 -39.46 7.22
CA GLY A 394 17.08 -40.53 6.51
C GLY A 394 15.61 -40.67 6.91
N ARG A 395 14.98 -39.61 7.45
CA ARG A 395 13.62 -39.57 8.00
C ARG A 395 12.69 -38.82 7.04
N LEU A 396 11.42 -39.22 6.97
CA LEU A 396 10.43 -38.62 6.04
C LEU A 396 9.51 -37.58 6.69
N LEU A 397 9.32 -37.60 8.02
CA LEU A 397 8.53 -36.56 8.69
C LEU A 397 9.05 -35.14 8.40
N PRO A 398 10.38 -34.84 8.47
CA PRO A 398 10.85 -33.50 8.14
C PRO A 398 10.58 -33.12 6.67
N ALA A 399 10.57 -34.09 5.74
CA ALA A 399 10.21 -33.81 4.35
C ALA A 399 8.71 -33.49 4.22
N ALA A 400 7.83 -34.19 4.94
CA ALA A 400 6.40 -33.88 4.98
C ALA A 400 6.13 -32.49 5.60
N LEU A 401 6.85 -32.11 6.66
CA LEU A 401 6.78 -30.76 7.23
C LEU A 401 7.32 -29.69 6.26
N ALA A 402 8.33 -30.01 5.46
CA ALA A 402 8.81 -29.10 4.41
C ALA A 402 7.72 -28.82 3.36
N VAL A 403 6.95 -29.84 2.97
CA VAL A 403 5.81 -29.68 2.06
C VAL A 403 4.72 -28.81 2.68
N LEU A 404 4.40 -29.01 3.97
CA LEU A 404 3.46 -28.17 4.72
C LEU A 404 3.89 -26.70 4.73
N ILE A 405 5.14 -26.43 5.12
CA ILE A 405 5.69 -25.07 5.20
C ILE A 405 5.69 -24.40 3.82
N ALA A 406 6.10 -25.13 2.77
CA ALA A 406 6.07 -24.61 1.41
C ALA A 406 4.65 -24.28 0.94
N ALA A 407 3.65 -25.12 1.26
CA ALA A 407 2.26 -24.87 0.92
C ALA A 407 1.70 -23.62 1.61
N PHE A 408 1.94 -23.46 2.93
CA PHE A 408 1.53 -22.26 3.67
C PHE A 408 2.28 -21.00 3.23
N SER A 409 3.55 -21.12 2.83
CA SER A 409 4.30 -19.98 2.28
C SER A 409 3.72 -19.53 0.93
N LEU A 410 3.33 -20.47 0.07
CA LEU A 410 2.66 -20.17 -1.20
C LEU A 410 1.28 -19.54 -1.00
N ALA A 411 0.53 -19.98 0.02
CA ALA A 411 -0.76 -19.38 0.36
C ALA A 411 -0.64 -18.02 1.08
N ALA A 412 0.52 -17.69 1.64
CA ALA A 412 0.75 -16.36 2.21
C ALA A 412 0.83 -15.29 1.10
N GLY A 413 1.47 -15.62 -0.02
CA GLY A 413 1.50 -14.77 -1.21
C GLY A 413 2.13 -15.46 -2.43
N PRO A 414 1.90 -14.94 -3.65
CA PRO A 414 2.40 -15.55 -4.90
C PRO A 414 3.91 -15.77 -4.95
N THR A 415 4.68 -14.92 -4.25
CA THR A 415 6.14 -15.03 -4.15
C THR A 415 6.59 -16.27 -3.37
N GLY A 416 5.72 -16.89 -2.59
CA GLY A 416 5.96 -18.15 -1.89
C GLY A 416 6.27 -19.34 -2.79
N LEU A 417 6.05 -19.20 -4.12
CA LEU A 417 6.45 -20.16 -5.14
C LEU A 417 7.93 -20.55 -5.04
N ILE A 418 8.80 -19.67 -4.54
CA ILE A 418 10.22 -19.96 -4.35
C ILE A 418 10.48 -21.19 -3.45
N CYS A 419 9.55 -21.53 -2.54
CA CYS A 419 9.68 -22.70 -1.67
C CYS A 419 9.66 -24.01 -2.47
N ILE A 420 9.03 -24.00 -3.66
CA ILE A 420 9.02 -25.15 -4.56
C ILE A 420 10.44 -25.46 -5.07
N ALA A 421 11.29 -24.45 -5.27
CA ALA A 421 12.68 -24.68 -5.66
C ALA A 421 13.43 -25.52 -4.60
N ALA A 422 13.16 -25.30 -3.31
CA ALA A 422 13.72 -26.10 -2.22
C ALA A 422 13.25 -27.56 -2.25
N LEU A 423 11.97 -27.80 -2.56
CA LEU A 423 11.43 -29.15 -2.72
C LEU A 423 12.04 -29.86 -3.94
N ILE A 424 12.12 -29.20 -5.09
CA ILE A 424 12.72 -29.74 -6.33
C ILE A 424 14.19 -30.11 -6.10
N ALA A 425 14.97 -29.20 -5.50
CA ALA A 425 16.39 -29.45 -5.21
C ALA A 425 16.60 -30.65 -4.25
N GLY A 426 15.63 -30.91 -3.37
CA GLY A 426 15.63 -32.04 -2.43
C GLY A 426 15.05 -33.35 -2.95
N ALA A 427 14.32 -33.32 -4.08
CA ALA A 427 13.48 -34.43 -4.54
C ALA A 427 14.29 -35.71 -4.78
N GLY A 428 15.41 -35.65 -5.51
CA GLY A 428 16.24 -36.82 -5.82
C GLY A 428 16.70 -37.59 -4.56
N PRO A 429 17.38 -36.94 -3.60
CA PRO A 429 17.75 -37.55 -2.33
C PRO A 429 16.57 -38.10 -1.51
N VAL A 430 15.45 -37.37 -1.42
CA VAL A 430 14.27 -37.80 -0.68
C VAL A 430 13.63 -39.04 -1.33
N SER A 431 13.51 -39.07 -2.65
CA SER A 431 13.01 -40.23 -3.40
C SER A 431 13.84 -41.49 -3.13
N ARG A 432 15.17 -41.36 -3.02
CA ARG A 432 16.02 -42.50 -2.64
C ARG A 432 15.74 -43.01 -1.23
N ILE A 433 15.40 -42.13 -0.28
CA ILE A 433 14.99 -42.52 1.07
C ILE A 433 13.67 -43.28 1.03
N ILE A 434 12.69 -42.79 0.26
CA ILE A 434 11.39 -43.44 0.07
C ILE A 434 11.58 -44.84 -0.53
N ILE A 435 12.32 -44.94 -1.64
CA ILE A 435 12.60 -46.23 -2.32
C ILE A 435 13.27 -47.21 -1.35
N LYS A 436 14.31 -46.77 -0.62
CA LYS A 436 15.03 -47.60 0.34
C LYS A 436 14.14 -48.11 1.48
N ARG A 437 13.19 -47.29 1.95
CA ARG A 437 12.25 -47.68 3.02
C ARG A 437 11.12 -48.56 2.50
N ALA A 438 10.72 -48.42 1.24
CA ALA A 438 9.67 -49.20 0.62
C ALA A 438 10.13 -50.56 0.07
N SER A 439 11.42 -50.73 -0.22
CA SER A 439 11.95 -51.90 -0.97
C SER A 439 11.91 -53.25 -0.26
N GLY A 440 11.61 -53.32 1.04
CA GLY A 440 11.62 -54.57 1.82
C GLY A 440 10.35 -55.45 1.72
N GLY A 441 9.53 -55.32 0.66
CA GLY A 441 8.29 -56.09 0.46
C GLY A 441 8.48 -57.28 -0.50
N VAL A 442 7.83 -58.41 -0.21
CA VAL A 442 7.95 -59.67 -0.98
C VAL A 442 7.03 -59.66 -2.21
N SER A 443 5.80 -59.11 -2.08
CA SER A 443 4.82 -58.98 -3.16
C SER A 443 4.74 -57.55 -3.74
N LEU A 444 4.28 -57.41 -4.99
CA LEU A 444 3.95 -56.11 -5.61
C LEU A 444 2.94 -55.33 -4.75
N ARG A 445 1.94 -56.03 -4.18
CA ARG A 445 0.92 -55.43 -3.31
C ARG A 445 1.53 -54.83 -2.04
N ASP A 446 2.52 -55.52 -1.44
CA ASP A 446 3.22 -55.04 -0.25
C ASP A 446 4.08 -53.81 -0.55
N LYS A 447 4.70 -53.78 -1.74
CA LYS A 447 5.48 -52.61 -2.19
C LYS A 447 4.56 -51.41 -2.35
N VAL A 448 3.44 -51.54 -3.06
CA VAL A 448 2.44 -50.47 -3.23
C VAL A 448 1.93 -49.98 -1.87
N PHE A 449 1.57 -50.90 -0.97
CA PHE A 449 1.13 -50.57 0.38
C PHE A 449 2.17 -49.77 1.17
N ARG A 450 3.45 -50.16 1.09
CA ARG A 450 4.54 -49.42 1.74
C ARG A 450 4.78 -48.05 1.12
N PHE A 451 4.75 -47.92 -0.20
CA PHE A 451 4.87 -46.62 -0.86
C PHE A 451 3.71 -45.69 -0.46
N ALA A 452 2.48 -46.19 -0.48
CA ALA A 452 1.30 -45.43 -0.08
C ALA A 452 1.42 -44.91 1.36
N ALA A 453 1.87 -45.73 2.31
CA ALA A 453 2.06 -45.32 3.70
C ALA A 453 3.12 -44.24 3.91
N LEU A 454 4.09 -44.11 2.99
CA LEU A 454 5.14 -43.10 3.06
C LEU A 454 4.78 -41.81 2.33
N LEU A 455 3.95 -41.90 1.28
CA LEU A 455 3.55 -40.75 0.45
C LEU A 455 2.30 -40.05 0.98
N ALA A 456 1.28 -40.81 1.41
CA ALA A 456 -0.03 -40.26 1.79
C ALA A 456 0.06 -39.15 2.86
N PRO A 457 0.85 -39.27 3.95
CA PRO A 457 0.98 -38.19 4.93
C PRO A 457 1.62 -36.91 4.36
N GLY A 458 2.57 -37.04 3.41
CA GLY A 458 3.20 -35.89 2.77
C GLY A 458 2.25 -35.16 1.81
N VAL A 459 1.42 -35.91 1.07
CA VAL A 459 0.37 -35.32 0.23
C VAL A 459 -0.69 -34.64 1.08
N ALA A 460 -1.13 -35.27 2.18
CA ALA A 460 -2.07 -34.67 3.12
C ALA A 460 -1.54 -33.35 3.71
N ALA A 461 -0.26 -33.32 4.09
CA ALA A 461 0.41 -32.13 4.59
C ALA A 461 0.48 -30.99 3.56
N GLY A 462 0.58 -31.29 2.26
CA GLY A 462 0.54 -30.27 1.21
C GLY A 462 -0.87 -29.77 0.90
N MET A 463 -1.88 -30.63 0.98
CA MET A 463 -3.26 -30.30 0.63
C MET A 463 -4.02 -29.58 1.75
N ILE A 464 -3.59 -29.70 3.02
CA ILE A 464 -4.29 -29.10 4.15
C ILE A 464 -4.37 -27.56 4.07
N VAL A 465 -3.48 -26.91 3.30
CA VAL A 465 -3.54 -25.46 3.06
C VAL A 465 -4.88 -25.04 2.43
N LEU A 466 -5.52 -25.91 1.65
CA LEU A 466 -6.83 -25.64 1.05
C LEU A 466 -7.92 -25.40 2.09
N VAL A 467 -7.80 -25.99 3.28
CA VAL A 467 -8.73 -25.74 4.39
C VAL A 467 -8.65 -24.30 4.85
N VAL A 468 -7.45 -23.72 4.87
CA VAL A 468 -7.24 -22.32 5.28
C VAL A 468 -7.66 -21.37 4.17
N VAL A 469 -7.33 -21.69 2.91
CA VAL A 469 -7.66 -20.86 1.74
C VAL A 469 -9.17 -20.77 1.50
N PHE A 470 -9.90 -21.86 1.73
CA PHE A 470 -11.34 -21.96 1.48
C PHE A 470 -12.13 -22.08 2.79
N ALA A 471 -11.63 -21.49 3.88
CA ALA A 471 -12.27 -21.58 5.20
C ALA A 471 -13.70 -20.99 5.16
N ASP A 472 -13.80 -19.77 4.65
CA ASP A 472 -15.03 -19.03 4.38
C ASP A 472 -15.41 -19.17 2.89
N GLN A 473 -14.51 -18.76 1.99
CA GLN A 473 -14.76 -18.66 0.55
C GLN A 473 -14.97 -20.03 -0.13
N THR A 474 -15.66 -20.00 -1.26
CA THR A 474 -15.97 -21.19 -2.09
C THR A 474 -15.11 -21.21 -3.35
N LEU A 475 -15.13 -22.32 -4.10
CA LEU A 475 -14.47 -22.36 -5.40
C LEU A 475 -15.02 -21.29 -6.35
N ALA A 476 -16.35 -21.13 -6.41
CA ALA A 476 -16.98 -20.17 -7.30
C ALA A 476 -16.58 -18.71 -6.98
N THR A 477 -16.54 -18.34 -5.69
CA THR A 477 -16.15 -16.98 -5.28
C THR A 477 -14.67 -16.69 -5.56
N VAL A 478 -13.78 -17.66 -5.31
CA VAL A 478 -12.34 -17.50 -5.60
C VAL A 478 -12.07 -17.43 -7.10
N MET A 479 -12.78 -18.20 -7.92
CA MET A 479 -12.68 -18.10 -9.37
C MET A 479 -13.13 -16.72 -9.88
N GLU A 480 -14.20 -16.16 -9.32
CA GLU A 480 -14.66 -14.82 -9.69
C GLU A 480 -13.69 -13.73 -9.23
N ALA A 481 -13.16 -13.81 -8.00
CA ALA A 481 -12.13 -12.90 -7.50
C ALA A 481 -10.88 -12.92 -8.40
N THR A 482 -10.45 -14.11 -8.82
CA THR A 482 -9.33 -14.29 -9.74
C THR A 482 -9.62 -13.71 -11.12
N ARG A 483 -10.85 -13.88 -11.64
CA ARG A 483 -11.28 -13.30 -12.92
C ARG A 483 -11.24 -11.78 -12.88
N VAL A 484 -11.79 -11.17 -11.83
CA VAL A 484 -11.81 -9.70 -11.66
C VAL A 484 -10.38 -9.15 -11.58
N ARG A 485 -9.50 -9.73 -10.75
CA ARG A 485 -8.07 -9.34 -10.68
C ARG A 485 -7.37 -9.43 -12.03
N THR A 486 -7.63 -10.50 -12.78
CA THR A 486 -7.01 -10.73 -14.09
C THR A 486 -7.46 -9.70 -15.12
N LEU A 487 -8.74 -9.29 -15.08
CA LEU A 487 -9.31 -8.31 -16.01
C LEU A 487 -8.93 -6.88 -15.66
N VAL A 488 -8.93 -6.51 -14.38
CA VAL A 488 -8.64 -5.14 -13.94
C VAL A 488 -7.14 -4.89 -13.86
N GLY A 489 -6.36 -5.88 -13.45
CA GLY A 489 -4.91 -5.77 -13.28
C GLY A 489 -4.50 -4.97 -12.03
N PRO A 490 -3.19 -4.81 -11.80
CA PRO A 490 -2.10 -5.16 -12.72
C PRO A 490 -1.81 -6.68 -12.81
N ASN A 491 -1.63 -7.16 -14.04
CA ASN A 491 -1.28 -8.55 -14.34
C ASN A 491 -0.21 -8.61 -15.45
N VAL A 492 1.05 -8.62 -15.02
CA VAL A 492 2.23 -8.51 -15.87
C VAL A 492 2.69 -9.90 -16.29
N ALA A 493 2.92 -10.08 -17.59
CA ALA A 493 3.27 -11.37 -18.18
C ALA A 493 4.63 -11.87 -17.68
N TRP A 494 4.88 -13.17 -17.84
CA TRP A 494 6.09 -13.81 -17.34
C TRP A 494 7.36 -13.36 -18.07
N PHE A 495 7.25 -12.98 -19.35
CA PHE A 495 8.37 -12.49 -20.15
C PHE A 495 8.74 -11.03 -19.85
N ASP A 496 7.86 -10.29 -19.15
CA ASP A 496 8.08 -8.90 -18.73
C ASP A 496 8.80 -8.79 -17.37
N GLU A 497 9.50 -9.85 -16.93
CA GLU A 497 10.29 -9.86 -15.67
C GLU A 497 11.32 -8.72 -15.61
N ARG A 498 11.77 -8.21 -16.76
CA ARG A 498 12.65 -7.04 -16.87
C ARG A 498 12.15 -5.85 -16.03
N THR A 499 10.83 -5.63 -15.97
CA THR A 499 10.21 -4.53 -15.22
C THR A 499 10.68 -4.47 -13.77
N ARG A 500 10.86 -5.63 -13.12
CA ARG A 500 11.34 -5.71 -11.73
C ARG A 500 12.76 -5.15 -11.58
N TRP A 501 13.60 -5.40 -12.57
CA TRP A 501 15.02 -5.01 -12.57
C TRP A 501 15.20 -3.55 -12.98
N ASP A 502 14.41 -3.08 -13.95
CA ASP A 502 14.39 -1.67 -14.34
C ASP A 502 13.95 -0.81 -13.14
N SER A 503 12.91 -1.23 -12.41
CA SER A 503 12.45 -0.55 -11.19
C SER A 503 13.50 -0.54 -10.07
N LEU A 504 14.26 -1.63 -9.90
CA LEU A 504 15.34 -1.72 -8.89
C LEU A 504 16.49 -0.72 -9.17
N LEU A 505 16.72 -0.38 -10.44
CA LEU A 505 17.79 0.53 -10.87
C LEU A 505 17.31 1.96 -11.13
N ALA A 506 16.00 2.22 -10.99
CA ALA A 506 15.42 3.56 -11.08
C ALA A 506 15.80 4.45 -9.88
N LEU A 507 15.81 5.76 -10.09
CA LEU A 507 16.03 6.77 -9.05
C LEU A 507 14.72 7.03 -8.29
N SER A 508 14.36 6.11 -7.40
CA SER A 508 13.17 6.20 -6.56
C SER A 508 13.37 5.43 -5.25
N PRO A 509 12.49 5.59 -4.23
CA PRO A 509 12.52 4.76 -3.03
C PRO A 509 12.45 3.25 -3.33
N ASP A 510 11.80 2.86 -4.43
CA ASP A 510 11.73 1.47 -4.91
C ASP A 510 13.08 0.90 -5.35
N GLY A 511 13.91 1.76 -5.94
CA GLY A 511 15.27 1.48 -6.38
C GLY A 511 16.32 2.15 -5.51
N SER A 512 16.05 2.36 -4.21
CA SER A 512 16.99 3.04 -3.31
C SER A 512 18.30 2.27 -3.13
N LEU A 513 19.35 2.96 -2.68
CA LEU A 513 20.65 2.34 -2.46
C LEU A 513 20.56 1.16 -1.48
N ALA A 514 19.74 1.25 -0.43
CA ALA A 514 19.58 0.19 0.57
C ALA A 514 19.00 -1.08 -0.07
N ARG A 515 18.03 -0.93 -0.98
CA ARG A 515 17.41 -2.04 -1.72
C ARG A 515 18.34 -2.70 -2.73
N ARG A 516 19.13 -1.91 -3.47
CA ARG A 516 20.03 -2.43 -4.51
C ARG A 516 21.10 -3.37 -3.97
N PHE A 517 21.71 -3.02 -2.84
CA PHE A 517 22.89 -3.74 -2.37
C PHE A 517 22.64 -5.21 -2.09
N GLY A 518 21.58 -5.54 -1.33
CA GLY A 518 21.27 -6.91 -0.95
C GLY A 518 21.12 -7.81 -2.18
N VAL A 519 20.36 -7.35 -3.18
CA VAL A 519 20.13 -8.07 -4.43
C VAL A 519 21.43 -8.25 -5.23
N LEU A 520 22.17 -7.17 -5.46
CA LEU A 520 23.40 -7.22 -6.26
C LEU A 520 24.49 -8.08 -5.59
N VAL A 521 24.61 -8.01 -4.26
CA VAL A 521 25.51 -8.86 -3.49
C VAL A 521 25.10 -10.33 -3.58
N MET A 522 23.81 -10.64 -3.48
CA MET A 522 23.33 -12.00 -3.65
C MET A 522 23.72 -12.56 -5.02
N LEU A 523 23.51 -11.79 -6.09
CA LEU A 523 23.90 -12.19 -7.46
C LEU A 523 25.42 -12.38 -7.59
N LEU A 524 26.22 -11.48 -7.02
CA LEU A 524 27.69 -11.61 -7.00
C LEU A 524 28.13 -12.87 -6.26
N CYS A 525 27.56 -13.13 -5.07
CA CYS A 525 27.85 -14.33 -4.29
C CYS A 525 27.45 -15.60 -5.04
N LEU A 526 26.30 -15.60 -5.71
CA LEU A 526 25.80 -16.72 -6.50
C LEU A 526 26.75 -17.03 -7.65
N LEU A 527 27.12 -16.01 -8.42
CA LEU A 527 28.06 -16.12 -9.54
C LEU A 527 29.40 -16.70 -9.08
N VAL A 528 30.00 -16.16 -8.02
CA VAL A 528 31.30 -16.62 -7.51
C VAL A 528 31.23 -18.06 -7.02
N CYS A 529 30.17 -18.44 -6.30
CA CYS A 529 29.98 -19.80 -5.85
C CYS A 529 29.80 -20.78 -7.02
N ILE A 530 29.01 -20.42 -8.04
CA ILE A 530 28.83 -21.23 -9.26
C ILE A 530 30.16 -21.41 -10.00
N LEU A 531 30.90 -20.33 -10.26
CA LEU A 531 32.21 -20.38 -10.93
C LEU A 531 33.18 -21.29 -10.17
N GLN A 532 33.18 -21.24 -8.84
CA GLN A 532 34.04 -22.09 -8.02
C GLN A 532 33.62 -23.57 -8.10
N VAL A 533 32.31 -23.86 -8.10
CA VAL A 533 31.79 -25.22 -8.26
C VAL A 533 32.09 -25.77 -9.66
N LEU A 534 31.89 -24.99 -10.73
CA LEU A 534 32.22 -25.41 -12.10
C LEU A 534 33.71 -25.67 -12.27
N ARG A 535 34.56 -24.83 -11.67
CA ARG A 535 36.02 -24.96 -11.79
C ARG A 535 36.61 -26.11 -10.96
N LYS A 536 36.09 -26.36 -9.75
CA LYS A 536 36.71 -27.27 -8.77
C LYS A 536 35.82 -28.45 -8.38
N ASN A 537 34.65 -28.61 -9.02
CA ASN A 537 33.59 -29.57 -8.67
C ASN A 537 33.01 -29.45 -7.23
N ARG A 538 33.52 -28.52 -6.42
CA ARG A 538 33.12 -28.24 -5.03
C ARG A 538 33.70 -26.90 -4.58
N ILE A 539 33.10 -26.30 -3.54
CA ILE A 539 33.71 -25.19 -2.80
C ILE A 539 34.61 -25.80 -1.69
N PRO A 540 35.94 -25.58 -1.72
CA PRO A 540 36.86 -26.17 -0.74
C PRO A 540 36.48 -25.83 0.70
N GLY A 541 36.45 -26.83 1.59
CA GLY A 541 36.06 -26.67 2.99
C GLY A 541 34.56 -26.75 3.27
N THR A 542 33.72 -26.96 2.25
CA THR A 542 32.27 -27.13 2.38
C THR A 542 31.82 -28.53 1.95
N SER A 543 30.62 -28.92 2.38
CA SER A 543 29.95 -30.15 1.98
C SER A 543 29.25 -29.96 0.63
N ARG A 544 29.69 -30.66 -0.42
CA ARG A 544 29.19 -30.49 -1.79
C ARG A 544 27.66 -30.57 -1.91
N GLY A 545 27.02 -31.58 -1.30
CA GLY A 545 25.58 -31.81 -1.45
C GLY A 545 24.71 -30.62 -1.02
N PRO A 546 24.76 -30.21 0.26
CA PRO A 546 24.00 -29.06 0.76
C PRO A 546 24.33 -27.75 0.03
N SER A 547 25.62 -27.50 -0.25
CA SER A 547 26.04 -26.28 -0.94
C SER A 547 25.48 -26.19 -2.36
N VAL A 548 25.54 -27.27 -3.14
CA VAL A 548 25.00 -27.28 -4.52
C VAL A 548 23.48 -27.16 -4.53
N ARG A 549 22.78 -27.78 -3.57
CA ARG A 549 21.32 -27.60 -3.44
C ARG A 549 20.95 -26.17 -3.10
N LEU A 550 21.64 -25.52 -2.16
CA LEU A 550 21.40 -24.12 -1.83
C LEU A 550 21.58 -23.21 -3.06
N LEU A 551 22.65 -23.41 -3.85
CA LEU A 551 22.85 -22.67 -5.10
C LEU A 551 21.73 -22.93 -6.12
N GLY A 552 21.33 -24.20 -6.28
CA GLY A 552 20.23 -24.57 -7.18
C GLY A 552 18.88 -23.98 -6.76
N ILE A 553 18.65 -23.79 -5.46
CA ILE A 553 17.43 -23.19 -4.93
C ILE A 553 17.38 -21.70 -5.25
N ILE A 554 18.47 -20.97 -5.00
CA ILE A 554 18.50 -19.53 -5.29
C ILE A 554 18.36 -19.30 -6.79
N PHE A 555 19.06 -20.08 -7.61
CA PHE A 555 18.92 -20.01 -9.07
C PHE A 555 17.49 -20.37 -9.53
N GLY A 556 16.92 -21.47 -9.04
CA GLY A 556 15.56 -21.88 -9.36
C GLY A 556 14.50 -20.89 -8.87
N ALA A 557 14.71 -20.27 -7.71
CA ALA A 557 13.82 -19.27 -7.17
C ALA A 557 13.82 -17.99 -8.02
N LEU A 558 14.96 -17.55 -8.55
CA LEU A 558 15.01 -16.42 -9.50
C LEU A 558 14.20 -16.71 -10.78
N LEU A 559 14.24 -17.95 -11.28
CA LEU A 559 13.41 -18.36 -12.42
C LEU A 559 11.92 -18.44 -12.07
N LEU A 560 11.59 -19.04 -10.92
CA LEU A 560 10.20 -19.18 -10.49
C LEU A 560 9.51 -17.82 -10.28
N MET A 561 10.25 -16.79 -9.86
CA MET A 561 9.72 -15.43 -9.71
C MET A 561 9.16 -14.82 -10.99
N MET A 562 9.59 -15.28 -12.18
CA MET A 562 9.06 -14.82 -13.46
C MET A 562 7.54 -15.06 -13.59
N TRP A 563 7.01 -16.11 -12.96
CA TRP A 563 5.59 -16.46 -13.01
C TRP A 563 4.72 -15.72 -11.97
N THR A 564 5.29 -14.82 -11.18
CA THR A 564 4.48 -13.98 -10.27
C THR A 564 3.68 -12.94 -11.08
N PRO A 565 2.38 -12.72 -10.82
CA PRO A 565 1.56 -11.82 -11.64
C PRO A 565 1.98 -10.34 -11.51
N THR A 566 2.59 -9.96 -10.38
CA THR A 566 3.11 -8.62 -10.13
C THR A 566 4.65 -8.62 -10.03
N LYS A 567 5.29 -7.57 -10.55
CA LYS A 567 6.74 -7.49 -10.77
C LYS A 567 7.44 -6.44 -9.89
N TRP A 568 7.01 -6.30 -8.64
CA TRP A 568 7.54 -5.31 -7.69
C TRP A 568 8.93 -5.64 -7.16
N THR A 569 9.71 -4.60 -6.84
CA THR A 569 11.03 -4.73 -6.20
C THR A 569 10.93 -5.33 -4.79
N HIS A 570 9.83 -5.04 -4.08
CA HIS A 570 9.58 -5.55 -2.73
C HIS A 570 9.64 -7.08 -2.62
N HIS A 571 9.30 -7.80 -3.70
CA HIS A 571 9.33 -9.25 -3.70
C HIS A 571 10.75 -9.80 -3.49
N PHE A 572 11.81 -9.01 -3.65
CA PHE A 572 13.16 -9.46 -3.35
C PHE A 572 13.36 -9.81 -1.87
N GLY A 573 12.55 -9.30 -0.94
CA GLY A 573 12.65 -9.61 0.51
C GLY A 573 12.65 -11.11 0.83
N VAL A 574 11.92 -11.91 0.03
CA VAL A 574 11.88 -13.39 0.18
C VAL A 574 13.25 -14.07 0.12
N TYR A 575 14.26 -13.41 -0.45
CA TYR A 575 15.62 -13.92 -0.56
C TYR A 575 16.50 -13.64 0.66
N ALA A 576 16.11 -12.76 1.59
CA ALA A 576 16.98 -12.30 2.68
C ALA A 576 17.61 -13.45 3.48
N GLY A 577 16.80 -14.46 3.86
CA GLY A 577 17.27 -15.65 4.57
C GLY A 577 18.26 -16.52 3.75
N LEU A 578 18.03 -16.63 2.43
CA LEU A 578 18.88 -17.38 1.51
C LEU A 578 20.19 -16.62 1.19
N ALA A 579 20.12 -15.29 1.07
CA ALA A 579 21.24 -14.42 0.74
C ALA A 579 22.32 -14.45 1.84
N GLY A 580 21.93 -14.37 3.12
CA GLY A 580 22.89 -14.52 4.23
C GLY A 580 23.61 -15.88 4.23
N SER A 581 22.86 -16.96 3.94
CA SER A 581 23.41 -18.31 3.83
C SER A 581 24.40 -18.46 2.66
N LEU A 582 24.07 -17.85 1.51
CA LEU A 582 24.90 -17.82 0.31
C LEU A 582 26.16 -16.98 0.51
N ALA A 583 26.06 -15.83 1.18
CA ALA A 583 27.18 -14.95 1.47
C ALA A 583 28.23 -15.65 2.35
N ALA A 584 27.80 -16.50 3.28
CA ALA A 584 28.72 -17.34 4.06
C ALA A 584 29.52 -18.32 3.17
N LEU A 585 28.86 -18.95 2.20
CA LEU A 585 29.54 -19.82 1.23
C LEU A 585 30.51 -19.03 0.36
N ALA A 586 30.13 -17.84 -0.09
CA ALA A 586 30.98 -16.96 -0.89
C ALA A 586 32.22 -16.51 -0.08
N ALA A 587 32.05 -16.14 1.19
CA ALA A 587 33.16 -15.77 2.08
C ALA A 587 34.18 -16.92 2.22
N VAL A 588 33.72 -18.16 2.39
CA VAL A 588 34.60 -19.34 2.44
C VAL A 588 35.22 -19.65 1.07
N ALA A 589 34.47 -19.45 -0.02
CA ALA A 589 34.95 -19.66 -1.37
C ALA A 589 36.08 -18.71 -1.77
N VAL A 590 36.01 -17.44 -1.33
CA VAL A 590 36.97 -16.37 -1.63
C VAL A 590 38.12 -16.31 -0.63
N GLY A 591 37.95 -16.87 0.58
CA GLY A 591 38.99 -16.90 1.61
C GLY A 591 40.31 -17.54 1.14
N SER A 592 41.39 -17.32 1.89
CA SER A 592 42.78 -17.67 1.52
C SER A 592 42.99 -19.13 1.10
N THR A 593 42.14 -20.05 1.54
CA THR A 593 42.18 -21.47 1.16
C THR A 593 41.36 -21.81 -0.08
N GLY A 594 40.35 -21.00 -0.39
CA GLY A 594 39.49 -21.14 -1.57
C GLY A 594 40.12 -20.50 -2.80
N ILE A 595 40.49 -19.22 -2.71
CA ILE A 595 41.23 -18.48 -3.73
C ILE A 595 42.67 -18.23 -3.24
N ARG A 596 43.60 -19.07 -3.68
CA ARG A 596 45.02 -18.95 -3.32
C ARG A 596 45.72 -17.80 -4.05
N ALA A 597 45.30 -17.50 -5.29
CA ALA A 597 45.94 -16.48 -6.11
C ALA A 597 45.56 -15.05 -5.64
N PRO A 598 46.53 -14.17 -5.33
CA PRO A 598 46.25 -12.79 -4.91
C PRO A 598 45.50 -11.99 -5.98
N ARG A 599 45.78 -12.25 -7.28
CA ARG A 599 45.05 -11.66 -8.42
C ARG A 599 43.53 -11.81 -8.28
N ASN A 600 43.06 -13.03 -8.03
CA ASN A 600 41.63 -13.30 -8.00
C ASN A 600 40.95 -12.70 -6.75
N ARG A 601 41.68 -12.54 -5.64
CA ARG A 601 41.18 -11.82 -4.46
C ARG A 601 41.06 -10.31 -4.72
N ALA A 602 42.02 -9.73 -5.45
CA ALA A 602 41.93 -8.35 -5.92
C ALA A 602 40.76 -8.15 -6.90
N LEU A 603 40.55 -9.08 -7.85
CA LEU A 603 39.38 -9.05 -8.75
C LEU A 603 38.05 -9.10 -7.98
N PHE A 604 37.94 -9.97 -6.97
CA PHE A 604 36.74 -10.02 -6.15
C PHE A 604 36.53 -8.73 -5.36
N SER A 605 37.61 -8.13 -4.84
CA SER A 605 37.54 -6.83 -4.16
C SER A 605 37.08 -5.73 -5.12
N ALA A 606 37.59 -5.72 -6.36
CA ALA A 606 37.14 -4.80 -7.41
C ALA A 606 35.65 -4.96 -7.73
N ALA A 607 35.16 -6.21 -7.80
CA ALA A 607 33.75 -6.50 -8.03
C ALA A 607 32.85 -6.02 -6.88
N VAL A 608 33.26 -6.22 -5.62
CA VAL A 608 32.53 -5.69 -4.46
C VAL A 608 32.49 -4.15 -4.47
N LEU A 609 33.60 -3.50 -4.78
CA LEU A 609 33.67 -2.03 -4.91
C LEU A 609 32.82 -1.51 -6.08
N PHE A 610 32.74 -2.26 -7.18
CA PHE A 610 31.88 -1.91 -8.31
C PHE A 610 30.39 -2.04 -7.95
N VAL A 611 30.01 -3.08 -7.19
CA VAL A 611 28.65 -3.20 -6.65
C VAL A 611 28.32 -2.03 -5.73
N LEU A 612 29.24 -1.62 -4.84
CA LEU A 612 29.05 -0.40 -4.03
C LEU A 612 28.92 0.85 -4.91
N ALA A 613 29.71 0.98 -5.97
CA ALA A 613 29.60 2.10 -6.89
C ALA A 613 28.20 2.20 -7.51
N ILE A 614 27.65 1.09 -8.04
CA ILE A 614 26.28 1.03 -8.59
C ILE A 614 25.24 1.31 -7.51
N THR A 615 25.42 0.73 -6.32
CA THR A 615 24.51 0.90 -5.19
C THR A 615 24.36 2.39 -4.82
N PHE A 616 25.47 3.10 -4.67
CA PHE A 616 25.52 4.52 -4.30
C PHE A 616 25.19 5.48 -5.45
N THR A 617 24.70 4.98 -6.60
CA THR A 617 24.03 5.83 -7.60
C THR A 617 22.55 6.06 -7.28
N GLY A 618 21.93 5.21 -6.44
CA GLY A 618 20.57 5.41 -5.97
C GLY A 618 20.48 6.44 -4.83
N SER A 619 19.29 6.97 -4.59
CA SER A 619 19.03 7.80 -3.41
C SER A 619 18.99 6.97 -2.12
N ASN A 620 19.10 7.63 -0.98
CA ASN A 620 18.82 7.05 0.34
C ASN A 620 17.35 7.25 0.74
N GLY A 621 16.45 7.15 -0.25
CA GLY A 621 15.01 7.35 -0.07
C GLY A 621 14.32 6.14 0.55
N TRP A 622 13.34 6.42 1.40
CA TRP A 622 12.44 5.48 2.04
C TRP A 622 10.97 5.89 1.79
N TRP A 623 10.03 5.04 2.17
CA TRP A 623 8.61 5.28 1.88
C TRP A 623 7.97 6.31 2.81
N TYR A 624 7.27 7.28 2.22
CA TYR A 624 6.42 8.25 2.90
C TYR A 624 7.14 8.85 4.14
N VAL A 625 6.54 8.74 5.33
CA VAL A 625 7.07 9.26 6.59
C VAL A 625 8.43 8.66 7.02
N SER A 626 8.87 7.55 6.41
CA SER A 626 10.18 6.95 6.71
C SER A 626 11.35 7.78 6.18
N SER A 627 11.11 8.71 5.25
CA SER A 627 12.15 9.59 4.70
C SER A 627 12.38 10.86 5.51
N TYR A 628 11.59 11.12 6.56
CA TYR A 628 11.66 12.39 7.27
C TYR A 628 13.00 12.54 8.03
N GLY A 629 13.76 13.58 7.67
CA GLY A 629 15.09 13.86 8.24
C GLY A 629 16.23 12.99 7.68
N ILE A 630 15.95 12.11 6.72
CA ILE A 630 16.94 11.19 6.17
C ILE A 630 17.92 11.94 5.23
N PRO A 631 19.24 11.79 5.38
CA PRO A 631 20.21 12.40 4.46
C PRO A 631 20.09 11.83 3.06
N PHE A 632 20.11 12.70 2.04
CA PHE A 632 20.09 12.31 0.63
C PHE A 632 18.88 11.41 0.28
N TRP A 633 17.70 11.71 0.83
CA TRP A 633 16.49 10.92 0.60
C TRP A 633 15.98 11.05 -0.85
N ASP A 634 16.18 12.22 -1.45
CA ASP A 634 15.77 12.65 -2.79
C ASP A 634 16.84 12.41 -3.87
N LYS A 635 18.12 12.34 -3.47
CA LYS A 635 19.27 12.31 -4.39
C LYS A 635 20.33 11.30 -3.99
N ALA A 636 21.25 10.98 -4.90
CA ALA A 636 22.38 10.11 -4.58
C ALA A 636 23.32 10.76 -3.53
N PRO A 637 23.97 9.98 -2.65
CA PRO A 637 24.92 10.52 -1.68
C PRO A 637 26.11 11.26 -2.33
N LEU A 638 26.36 12.48 -1.86
CA LEU A 638 27.38 13.40 -2.37
C LEU A 638 28.32 13.85 -1.26
N ILE A 639 29.61 14.03 -1.58
CA ILE A 639 30.62 14.64 -0.72
C ILE A 639 31.31 15.74 -1.53
N ALA A 640 31.25 16.99 -1.06
CA ALA A 640 31.81 18.16 -1.75
C ALA A 640 31.38 18.25 -3.24
N GLY A 641 30.10 17.97 -3.53
CA GLY A 641 29.54 18.00 -4.89
C GLY A 641 29.96 16.83 -5.79
N LYS A 642 30.68 15.83 -5.28
CA LYS A 642 31.07 14.62 -6.03
C LYS A 642 30.34 13.39 -5.47
N GLY A 643 29.85 12.53 -6.36
CA GLY A 643 29.12 11.32 -5.97
C GLY A 643 30.01 10.34 -5.21
N VAL A 644 29.49 9.77 -4.11
CA VAL A 644 30.15 8.68 -3.38
C VAL A 644 30.35 7.46 -4.30
N SER A 645 29.44 7.25 -5.26
CA SER A 645 29.55 6.27 -6.33
C SER A 645 30.84 6.41 -7.15
N THR A 646 31.27 7.64 -7.47
CA THR A 646 32.50 7.92 -8.21
C THR A 646 33.74 7.51 -7.42
N ILE A 647 33.73 7.70 -6.10
CA ILE A 647 34.83 7.27 -5.22
C ILE A 647 34.95 5.74 -5.24
N PHE A 648 33.84 5.02 -5.08
CA PHE A 648 33.84 3.56 -5.15
C PHE A 648 34.25 3.04 -6.53
N LEU A 649 33.84 3.70 -7.60
CA LEU A 649 34.27 3.38 -8.96
C LEU A 649 35.79 3.55 -9.12
N GLY A 650 36.35 4.66 -8.65
CA GLY A 650 37.80 4.90 -8.64
C GLY A 650 38.55 3.81 -7.85
N LEU A 651 38.07 3.44 -6.67
CA LEU A 651 38.63 2.35 -5.88
C LEU A 651 38.53 0.99 -6.59
N SER A 652 37.44 0.74 -7.32
CA SER A 652 37.29 -0.47 -8.13
C SER A 652 38.35 -0.52 -9.24
N VAL A 653 38.58 0.59 -9.95
CA VAL A 653 39.64 0.71 -10.96
C VAL A 653 41.02 0.45 -10.35
N VAL A 654 41.32 1.04 -9.19
CA VAL A 654 42.59 0.77 -8.47
C VAL A 654 42.72 -0.72 -8.12
N ALA A 655 41.66 -1.37 -7.64
CA ALA A 655 41.67 -2.80 -7.34
C ALA A 655 41.88 -3.67 -8.60
N LEU A 656 41.34 -3.25 -9.76
CA LEU A 656 41.60 -3.89 -11.06
C LEU A 656 43.07 -3.73 -11.49
N LEU A 657 43.66 -2.54 -11.32
CA LEU A 657 45.08 -2.30 -11.61
C LEU A 657 45.98 -3.15 -10.70
N VAL A 658 45.63 -3.29 -9.41
CA VAL A 658 46.32 -4.20 -8.48
C VAL A 658 46.17 -5.66 -8.92
N ALA A 659 44.99 -6.06 -9.39
CA ALA A 659 44.78 -7.40 -9.93
C ALA A 659 45.63 -7.64 -11.19
N LEU A 660 45.69 -6.66 -12.10
CA LEU A 660 46.53 -6.71 -13.30
C LEU A 660 48.01 -6.81 -12.93
N TYR A 661 48.48 -6.00 -11.98
CA TYR A 661 49.84 -6.08 -11.45
C TYR A 661 50.16 -7.48 -10.91
N PHE A 662 49.27 -8.08 -10.11
CA PHE A 662 49.46 -9.47 -9.67
C PHE A 662 49.39 -10.49 -10.79
N HIS A 663 48.62 -10.22 -11.84
CA HIS A 663 48.55 -11.08 -13.01
C HIS A 663 49.88 -11.10 -13.77
N LEU A 664 50.46 -9.92 -14.03
CA LEU A 664 51.71 -9.74 -14.76
C LEU A 664 52.91 -10.23 -13.95
N ARG A 665 52.92 -10.05 -12.62
CA ARG A 665 54.03 -10.45 -11.75
C ARG A 665 54.04 -11.94 -11.37
N ALA A 666 52.91 -12.64 -11.49
CA ALA A 666 52.76 -14.04 -11.07
C ALA A 666 53.86 -15.00 -11.60
N PRO A 667 54.37 -14.87 -12.85
CA PRO A 667 55.44 -15.73 -13.36
C PRO A 667 56.82 -15.45 -12.75
N TYR A 668 57.06 -14.22 -12.25
CA TYR A 668 58.41 -13.72 -11.99
C TYR A 668 58.77 -13.62 -10.50
N ALA A 669 57.80 -13.56 -9.59
CA ALA A 669 58.08 -13.47 -8.16
C ALA A 669 56.98 -14.12 -7.28
N PRO A 670 57.28 -15.18 -6.52
CA PRO A 670 56.35 -15.69 -5.51
C PRO A 670 56.16 -14.65 -4.40
N ARG A 671 54.90 -14.25 -4.14
CA ARG A 671 54.57 -13.21 -3.15
C ARG A 671 54.67 -13.75 -1.72
N LYS A 672 55.37 -13.00 -0.85
CA LYS A 672 55.35 -13.20 0.61
C LYS A 672 54.05 -12.63 1.21
N PRO A 673 53.40 -13.33 2.18
CA PRO A 673 52.20 -12.82 2.83
C PRO A 673 52.53 -11.54 3.63
N VAL A 674 51.70 -10.50 3.47
CA VAL A 674 51.83 -9.22 4.20
C VAL A 674 50.63 -9.01 5.12
N ARG A 675 50.77 -8.23 6.20
CA ARG A 675 49.69 -7.98 7.19
C ARG A 675 48.39 -7.48 6.54
N PHE A 676 48.48 -6.72 5.45
CA PHE A 676 47.32 -6.21 4.69
C PHE A 676 46.51 -7.31 3.97
N ASP A 677 47.09 -8.51 3.78
CA ASP A 677 46.37 -9.65 3.18
C ASP A 677 45.18 -10.10 4.05
N ARG A 678 45.11 -9.70 5.33
CA ARG A 678 43.97 -9.98 6.22
C ARG A 678 42.72 -9.21 5.80
N PHE A 679 42.84 -7.91 5.49
CA PHE A 679 41.71 -7.09 5.02
C PHE A 679 41.31 -7.45 3.59
N ALA A 680 42.29 -7.79 2.74
CA ALA A 680 42.05 -8.29 1.39
C ALA A 680 41.32 -9.65 1.34
N THR A 681 41.05 -10.30 2.48
CA THR A 681 40.25 -11.54 2.55
C THR A 681 38.80 -11.30 3.00
N MET A 682 38.42 -10.08 3.35
CA MET A 682 37.09 -9.74 3.89
C MET A 682 36.37 -8.56 3.18
N PRO A 683 36.55 -8.32 1.86
CA PRO A 683 35.97 -7.13 1.22
C PRO A 683 34.44 -7.11 1.31
N LEU A 684 33.79 -8.27 1.15
CA LEU A 684 32.34 -8.39 1.26
C LEU A 684 31.84 -8.11 2.69
N THR A 685 32.52 -8.63 3.71
CA THR A 685 32.15 -8.40 5.12
C THR A 685 32.25 -6.92 5.46
N ILE A 686 33.29 -6.23 4.98
CA ILE A 686 33.48 -4.80 5.22
C ILE A 686 32.40 -3.99 4.49
N ALA A 687 32.13 -4.30 3.22
CA ALA A 687 31.08 -3.63 2.45
C ALA A 687 29.70 -3.76 3.12
N ALA A 688 29.34 -4.97 3.55
CA ALA A 688 28.07 -5.21 4.24
C ALA A 688 28.01 -4.50 5.61
N ALA A 689 29.11 -4.46 6.37
CA ALA A 689 29.18 -3.73 7.63
C ALA A 689 28.98 -2.21 7.43
N VAL A 690 29.64 -1.64 6.40
CA VAL A 690 29.51 -0.22 6.07
C VAL A 690 28.07 0.11 5.69
N LEU A 691 27.42 -0.73 4.89
CA LEU A 691 26.04 -0.45 4.49
C LEU A 691 25.06 -0.57 5.65
N VAL A 692 25.12 -1.65 6.45
CA VAL A 692 24.23 -1.80 7.62
C VAL A 692 24.43 -0.63 8.59
N ALA A 693 25.67 -0.21 8.82
CA ALA A 693 25.95 0.97 9.63
C ALA A 693 25.37 2.25 9.00
N PHE A 694 25.50 2.42 7.68
CA PHE A 694 24.92 3.57 6.96
C PHE A 694 23.40 3.62 7.09
N GLU A 695 22.70 2.50 6.91
CA GLU A 695 21.23 2.40 7.04
C GLU A 695 20.78 2.75 8.47
N VAL A 696 21.37 2.12 9.49
CA VAL A 696 21.01 2.34 10.91
C VAL A 696 21.35 3.76 11.36
N LEU A 697 22.53 4.28 11.01
CA LEU A 697 22.93 5.64 11.37
C LEU A 697 22.10 6.69 10.63
N SER A 698 21.68 6.40 9.40
CA SER A 698 20.77 7.28 8.64
C SER A 698 19.43 7.45 9.35
N MET A 699 18.80 6.34 9.76
CA MET A 699 17.53 6.37 10.51
C MET A 699 17.69 7.02 11.88
N ALA A 700 18.76 6.66 12.61
CA ALA A 700 19.04 7.26 13.91
C ALA A 700 19.29 8.78 13.80
N LYS A 701 20.03 9.23 12.78
CA LYS A 701 20.23 10.65 12.51
C LYS A 701 18.89 11.32 12.21
N GLY A 702 18.08 10.77 11.31
CA GLY A 702 16.77 11.32 10.97
C GLY A 702 15.88 11.51 12.20
N ALA A 703 15.83 10.50 13.09
CA ALA A 703 15.11 10.58 14.35
C ALA A 703 15.62 11.69 15.29
N VAL A 704 16.94 11.88 15.38
CA VAL A 704 17.55 12.90 16.25
C VAL A 704 17.39 14.30 15.66
N THR A 705 17.59 14.48 14.36
CA THR A 705 17.54 15.80 13.71
C THR A 705 16.12 16.31 13.53
N GLN A 706 15.13 15.41 13.43
CA GLN A 706 13.72 15.81 13.36
C GLN A 706 13.15 16.20 14.72
N PHE A 707 13.72 15.73 15.84
CA PHE A 707 13.13 15.99 17.15
C PHE A 707 13.11 17.52 17.46
N PRO A 708 11.97 18.11 17.84
CA PRO A 708 10.73 17.47 18.35
C PRO A 708 9.63 17.12 17.31
N ALA A 709 9.80 17.41 16.03
CA ALA A 709 8.86 17.05 14.95
C ALA A 709 8.67 15.53 14.78
N TYR A 710 7.70 15.14 13.95
CA TYR A 710 7.36 13.74 13.74
C TYR A 710 8.52 12.92 13.18
N SER A 711 8.73 11.75 13.76
CA SER A 711 9.54 10.68 13.18
C SER A 711 8.94 9.32 13.55
N ILE A 712 9.22 8.29 12.76
CA ILE A 712 8.79 6.91 13.07
C ILE A 712 9.32 6.49 14.45
N ALA A 713 10.56 6.88 14.79
CA ALA A 713 11.14 6.59 16.09
C ALA A 713 10.34 7.25 17.23
N LYS A 714 10.01 8.54 17.12
CA LYS A 714 9.18 9.26 18.10
C LYS A 714 7.82 8.58 18.25
N SER A 715 7.15 8.28 17.14
CA SER A 715 5.83 7.63 17.09
C SER A 715 5.84 6.25 17.78
N ASN A 716 6.79 5.39 17.41
CA ASN A 716 6.91 4.05 18.00
C ASN A 716 7.29 4.09 19.49
N ILE A 717 8.17 5.01 19.90
CA ILE A 717 8.52 5.18 21.33
C ILE A 717 7.31 5.67 22.12
N LYS A 718 6.58 6.68 21.64
CA LYS A 718 5.33 7.17 22.26
C LYS A 718 4.28 6.05 22.38
N SER A 719 4.14 5.23 21.35
CA SER A 719 3.23 4.09 21.35
C SER A 719 3.55 3.06 22.43
N LEU A 720 4.82 2.85 22.78
CA LEU A 720 5.21 1.98 23.90
C LEU A 720 4.77 2.53 25.27
N TYR A 721 4.53 3.84 25.37
CA TYR A 721 4.00 4.51 26.56
C TYR A 721 2.47 4.69 26.52
N GLY A 722 1.78 4.17 25.49
CA GLY A 722 0.32 4.18 25.37
C GLY A 722 -0.23 5.23 24.41
N ASP A 723 0.58 6.15 23.90
CA ASP A 723 0.14 7.11 22.87
C ASP A 723 0.32 6.51 21.48
N THR A 724 -0.76 5.90 20.97
CA THR A 724 -0.72 5.10 19.74
C THR A 724 -1.10 5.84 18.47
N CYS A 725 -1.59 7.08 18.52
CA CYS A 725 -2.23 7.73 17.37
C CYS A 725 -1.26 8.26 16.30
N GLY A 726 0.04 8.13 16.53
CA GLY A 726 1.06 8.35 15.51
C GLY A 726 1.02 9.78 14.97
N LEU A 727 0.89 9.91 13.65
CA LEU A 727 0.97 11.19 12.96
C LEU A 727 -0.23 12.10 13.25
N ALA A 728 -1.38 11.54 13.67
CA ALA A 728 -2.59 12.30 14.02
C ALA A 728 -2.38 13.31 15.17
N ASN A 729 -1.39 13.06 16.04
CA ASN A 729 -1.06 13.96 17.15
C ASN A 729 -0.11 15.09 16.75
N ASP A 730 0.64 14.93 15.66
CA ASP A 730 1.62 15.90 15.20
C ASP A 730 1.12 16.69 13.97
N VAL A 731 0.03 16.25 13.32
CA VAL A 731 -0.67 17.05 12.28
C VAL A 731 -1.62 18.02 12.95
N LEU A 732 -1.50 19.29 12.58
CA LEU A 732 -2.31 20.40 13.05
C LEU A 732 -3.30 20.80 11.96
N VAL A 733 -4.56 20.95 12.34
CA VAL A 733 -5.68 21.28 11.47
C VAL A 733 -6.21 22.65 11.85
N GLU A 734 -6.43 23.51 10.85
CA GLU A 734 -7.11 24.79 11.06
C GLU A 734 -8.60 24.57 11.30
N THR A 735 -9.08 25.00 12.46
CA THR A 735 -10.46 24.72 12.90
C THR A 735 -11.47 25.77 12.43
N ASN A 736 -11.01 26.98 12.11
CA ASN A 736 -11.86 28.07 11.63
C ASN A 736 -11.08 29.00 10.68
N THR A 737 -11.14 28.73 9.37
CA THR A 737 -10.49 29.55 8.34
C THR A 737 -11.20 30.88 8.10
N ALA A 738 -12.53 30.91 8.24
CA ALA A 738 -13.32 32.07 7.84
C ALA A 738 -13.17 33.28 8.79
N ASP A 739 -12.87 33.03 10.06
CA ASP A 739 -12.65 34.08 11.08
C ASP A 739 -11.16 34.33 11.40
N SER A 740 -10.22 33.68 10.72
CA SER A 740 -8.78 33.79 11.07
C SER A 740 -8.06 34.99 10.44
N LEU A 741 -8.72 35.74 9.54
CA LEU A 741 -8.15 36.90 8.83
C LEU A 741 -7.79 38.05 9.78
N LEU A 742 -6.58 38.58 9.62
CA LEU A 742 -6.19 39.80 10.31
C LEU A 742 -6.97 41.00 9.77
N GLN A 743 -7.29 41.92 10.68
CA GLN A 743 -7.99 43.16 10.34
C GLN A 743 -6.99 44.30 10.11
N PRO A 744 -7.23 45.20 9.14
CA PRO A 744 -6.40 46.39 8.96
C PRO A 744 -6.46 47.32 10.18
N PHE A 745 -5.41 48.08 10.45
CA PHE A 745 -5.47 49.16 11.45
C PHE A 745 -6.39 50.28 11.01
N ASP A 746 -6.31 50.64 9.73
CA ASP A 746 -6.96 51.79 9.13
C ASP A 746 -7.62 51.35 7.80
N GLY A 747 -8.86 51.80 7.54
CA GLY A 747 -9.60 51.51 6.30
C GLY A 747 -10.55 50.30 6.34
N ASP A 748 -11.21 50.04 5.20
CA ASP A 748 -12.17 48.95 5.01
C ASP A 748 -11.44 47.65 4.63
N PRO A 749 -11.72 46.50 5.28
CA PRO A 749 -11.24 45.18 4.86
C PRO A 749 -11.33 44.90 3.36
N ALA A 750 -12.36 45.43 2.67
CA ALA A 750 -12.53 45.26 1.22
C ALA A 750 -11.40 45.88 0.37
N THR A 751 -10.80 46.98 0.85
CA THR A 751 -9.82 47.79 0.11
C THR A 751 -8.42 47.77 0.73
N ALA A 752 -8.28 47.24 1.94
CA ALA A 752 -7.02 47.16 2.66
C ALA A 752 -5.91 46.42 1.90
N LEU A 753 -6.26 45.38 1.13
CA LEU A 753 -5.30 44.63 0.33
C LEU A 753 -4.75 45.45 -0.84
N SER A 754 -5.53 46.40 -1.38
CA SER A 754 -5.20 47.23 -2.55
C SER A 754 -4.71 48.64 -2.20
N ALA A 755 -4.04 48.83 -1.05
CA ALA A 755 -3.62 50.15 -0.58
C ALA A 755 -2.76 50.91 -1.61
N GLU A 756 -1.68 50.27 -2.06
CA GLU A 756 -0.88 50.72 -3.20
C GLU A 756 -0.81 49.55 -4.20
N SER A 757 -1.60 49.62 -5.27
CA SER A 757 -1.78 48.51 -6.21
C SER A 757 -1.65 49.00 -7.65
N VAL A 758 -0.78 48.35 -8.42
CA VAL A 758 -0.62 48.52 -9.88
C VAL A 758 -0.64 47.14 -10.52
N GLY A 759 -1.51 46.91 -11.51
CA GLY A 759 -1.59 45.64 -12.24
C GLY A 759 -2.26 44.47 -11.50
N PHE A 760 -2.67 44.64 -10.23
CA PHE A 760 -3.45 43.66 -9.48
C PHE A 760 -4.95 43.97 -9.56
N THR A 761 -5.78 42.95 -9.82
CA THR A 761 -7.24 43.10 -9.89
C THR A 761 -7.97 42.00 -9.10
N PRO A 762 -9.23 42.22 -8.67
CA PRO A 762 -10.01 41.22 -7.93
C PRO A 762 -10.22 39.90 -8.68
N ASN A 763 -10.26 39.92 -10.00
CA ASN A 763 -10.39 38.73 -10.86
C ASN A 763 -9.10 38.36 -11.57
N GLY A 764 -7.95 38.91 -11.14
CA GLY A 764 -6.64 38.67 -11.74
C GLY A 764 -6.03 37.32 -11.33
N VAL A 765 -6.82 36.26 -11.38
CA VAL A 765 -6.43 34.87 -11.09
C VAL A 765 -6.72 34.04 -12.33
N ALA A 766 -5.78 33.20 -12.77
CA ALA A 766 -6.00 32.36 -13.94
C ALA A 766 -7.17 31.38 -13.70
N ALA A 767 -7.92 31.08 -14.76
CA ALA A 767 -9.07 30.17 -14.67
C ALA A 767 -8.66 28.72 -14.38
N ASP A 768 -7.51 28.29 -14.91
CA ASP A 768 -6.94 26.97 -14.68
C ASP A 768 -5.75 27.08 -13.72
N LEU A 769 -5.94 26.56 -12.51
CA LEU A 769 -4.90 26.48 -11.47
C LEU A 769 -4.46 25.03 -11.23
N THR A 770 -4.64 24.16 -12.23
CA THR A 770 -4.12 22.80 -12.21
C THR A 770 -2.63 22.81 -11.89
N ALA A 771 -2.24 22.03 -10.89
CA ALA A 771 -0.86 21.90 -10.44
C ALA A 771 0.07 21.50 -11.60
N ASP A 772 1.29 22.07 -11.61
CA ASP A 772 2.31 21.64 -12.54
C ASP A 772 2.62 20.14 -12.34
N ALA A 773 2.89 19.46 -13.45
CA ALA A 773 3.15 18.04 -13.44
C ALA A 773 4.38 17.68 -12.60
N ASP A 774 4.28 16.64 -11.78
CA ASP A 774 5.47 15.94 -11.28
C ASP A 774 5.81 14.75 -12.16
N GLU A 775 7.11 14.54 -12.39
CA GLU A 775 7.59 13.29 -12.96
C GLU A 775 7.51 12.18 -11.92
N THR A 776 6.59 11.24 -12.12
CA THR A 776 6.60 9.97 -11.38
C THR A 776 7.44 8.94 -12.14
N THR A 777 8.33 8.25 -11.41
CA THR A 777 9.17 7.19 -12.01
C THR A 777 8.33 5.94 -12.29
N VAL A 778 8.41 5.43 -13.52
CA VAL A 778 7.77 4.17 -13.91
C VAL A 778 8.24 3.02 -13.01
N GLY A 779 7.31 2.19 -12.52
CA GLY A 779 7.62 1.03 -11.68
C GLY A 779 7.55 1.26 -10.18
N GLY A 780 7.07 2.44 -9.75
CA GLY A 780 6.70 2.71 -8.36
C GLY A 780 5.63 1.75 -7.86
N ALA A 781 5.68 1.34 -6.58
CA ALA A 781 4.70 0.45 -5.96
C ALA A 781 3.26 0.84 -6.34
N ASN A 782 2.48 -0.12 -6.84
CA ASN A 782 1.09 0.05 -7.25
C ASN A 782 0.88 1.03 -8.43
N SER A 783 1.93 1.35 -9.20
CA SER A 783 1.87 2.09 -10.47
C SER A 783 2.54 1.31 -11.62
N VAL A 784 1.79 0.41 -12.26
CA VAL A 784 2.25 -0.24 -13.50
C VAL A 784 1.16 -0.21 -14.54
N ASP A 785 1.34 0.68 -15.52
CA ASP A 785 0.63 0.62 -16.78
C ASP A 785 1.62 0.30 -17.92
N ARG A 786 1.23 -0.60 -18.82
CA ARG A 786 2.12 -1.26 -19.80
C ARG A 786 2.70 -0.32 -20.87
N ASP A 787 2.05 0.81 -21.10
CA ASP A 787 2.37 1.75 -22.18
C ASP A 787 2.86 3.13 -21.68
N SER A 788 3.16 3.27 -20.40
CA SER A 788 3.53 4.58 -19.84
C SER A 788 5.04 4.86 -19.95
N ALA A 789 5.39 5.90 -20.73
CA ALA A 789 6.56 6.73 -20.45
C ALA A 789 6.42 7.36 -19.03
N ASN A 790 7.46 8.03 -18.50
CA ASN A 790 7.37 8.78 -17.24
C ASN A 790 6.00 9.48 -17.13
N LYS A 791 5.21 9.10 -16.12
CA LYS A 791 3.85 9.60 -16.00
C LYS A 791 3.93 10.97 -15.35
N THR A 792 3.67 12.00 -16.14
CA THR A 792 3.42 13.36 -15.65
C THR A 792 1.99 13.44 -15.17
N THR A 793 1.80 13.64 -13.86
CA THR A 793 0.47 13.77 -13.24
C THR A 793 0.28 15.15 -12.63
N ASN A 794 -0.89 15.73 -12.87
CA ASN A 794 -1.24 17.09 -12.42
C ASN A 794 -2.19 17.04 -11.22
N THR A 795 -1.85 16.26 -10.19
CA THR A 795 -2.75 16.12 -9.03
C THR A 795 -2.87 17.43 -8.28
N THR A 796 -4.12 17.86 -8.17
CA THR A 796 -4.50 19.13 -7.57
C THR A 796 -5.46 18.83 -6.41
N GLY A 797 -5.27 19.53 -5.28
CA GLY A 797 -6.13 19.36 -4.12
C GLY A 797 -7.59 19.75 -4.41
N ALA A 798 -8.52 19.15 -3.67
CA ALA A 798 -9.94 19.46 -3.81
C ALA A 798 -10.24 20.95 -3.55
N GLY A 799 -10.80 21.63 -4.55
CA GLY A 799 -11.15 23.04 -4.49
C GLY A 799 -9.98 24.01 -4.68
N THR A 800 -8.76 23.54 -4.97
CA THR A 800 -7.58 24.41 -5.16
C THR A 800 -7.19 24.63 -6.63
N GLY A 801 -7.86 23.97 -7.56
CA GLY A 801 -7.61 24.03 -9.01
C GLY A 801 -8.26 25.20 -9.75
N GLY A 802 -8.88 26.14 -9.04
CA GLY A 802 -9.57 27.29 -9.62
C GLY A 802 -11.10 27.12 -9.63
N GLY A 803 -11.79 28.04 -10.29
CA GLY A 803 -13.25 28.08 -10.34
C GLY A 803 -13.81 29.49 -10.15
N THR A 804 -15.11 29.63 -10.36
CA THR A 804 -15.82 30.91 -10.20
C THR A 804 -17.08 30.74 -9.34
N THR A 805 -17.45 31.81 -8.63
CA THR A 805 -18.68 31.92 -7.84
C THR A 805 -19.69 32.80 -8.56
N THR A 806 -20.99 32.53 -8.38
CA THR A 806 -22.06 33.34 -8.95
C THR A 806 -22.27 34.68 -8.23
N GLN A 807 -21.99 34.70 -6.92
CA GLN A 807 -22.04 35.90 -6.09
C GLN A 807 -20.63 36.49 -5.97
N PRO A 808 -20.44 37.79 -6.26
CA PRO A 808 -19.18 38.47 -6.01
C PRO A 808 -18.86 38.51 -4.50
N GLY A 809 -17.58 38.36 -4.17
CA GLY A 809 -17.06 38.54 -2.82
C GLY A 809 -16.94 40.01 -2.41
N ILE A 810 -16.30 40.25 -1.26
CA ILE A 810 -16.24 41.56 -0.59
C ILE A 810 -15.66 42.69 -1.45
N ASN A 811 -14.69 42.38 -2.33
CA ASN A 811 -14.07 43.35 -3.24
C ASN A 811 -14.52 43.18 -4.71
N GLY A 812 -15.64 42.49 -4.94
CA GLY A 812 -16.21 42.25 -6.27
C GLY A 812 -15.59 41.10 -7.05
N SER A 813 -14.69 40.31 -6.45
CA SER A 813 -14.13 39.11 -7.07
C SER A 813 -15.17 38.00 -7.24
N THR A 814 -15.15 37.29 -8.37
CA THR A 814 -15.96 36.09 -8.62
C THR A 814 -15.11 34.82 -8.59
N VAL A 815 -13.89 34.88 -8.04
CA VAL A 815 -12.99 33.72 -7.96
C VAL A 815 -13.44 32.79 -6.83
N ALA A 816 -13.48 31.49 -7.10
CA ALA A 816 -13.73 30.48 -6.06
C ALA A 816 -12.52 30.39 -5.11
N LEU A 817 -12.76 30.67 -3.83
CA LEU A 817 -11.75 30.60 -2.80
C LEU A 817 -11.64 29.18 -2.21
N PRO A 818 -10.41 28.71 -1.90
CA PRO A 818 -10.15 27.39 -1.34
C PRO A 818 -10.38 27.36 0.19
N PHE A 819 -10.19 26.19 0.81
CA PHE A 819 -9.99 26.02 2.26
C PHE A 819 -11.12 26.51 3.18
N GLY A 820 -12.33 26.68 2.65
CA GLY A 820 -13.46 27.23 3.38
C GLY A 820 -13.34 28.73 3.67
N LEU A 821 -12.49 29.46 2.94
CA LEU A 821 -12.44 30.92 3.02
C LEU A 821 -13.76 31.52 2.55
N ASP A 822 -14.32 32.43 3.35
CA ASP A 822 -15.59 33.08 3.06
C ASP A 822 -15.40 34.24 2.07
N PRO A 823 -15.94 34.18 0.84
CA PRO A 823 -15.81 35.26 -0.14
C PRO A 823 -16.42 36.58 0.33
N ALA A 824 -17.41 36.55 1.23
CA ALA A 824 -18.04 37.76 1.75
C ALA A 824 -17.12 38.55 2.71
N ARG A 825 -16.00 37.96 3.13
CA ARG A 825 -15.04 38.56 4.07
C ARG A 825 -13.60 38.57 3.57
N THR A 826 -13.29 37.78 2.56
CA THR A 826 -11.92 37.59 2.06
C THR A 826 -11.75 38.33 0.74
N PRO A 827 -11.08 39.49 0.70
CA PRO A 827 -10.67 40.09 -0.56
C PRO A 827 -9.56 39.24 -1.20
N VAL A 828 -9.54 39.21 -2.53
CA VAL A 828 -8.47 38.57 -3.31
C VAL A 828 -7.96 39.56 -4.35
N LEU A 829 -6.66 39.56 -4.60
CA LEU A 829 -6.04 40.33 -5.69
C LEU A 829 -5.01 39.45 -6.37
N GLY A 830 -4.98 39.47 -7.71
CA GLY A 830 -3.92 38.82 -8.47
C GLY A 830 -3.47 39.62 -9.67
N SER A 831 -2.26 39.31 -10.14
CA SER A 831 -1.60 40.01 -11.25
C SER A 831 -1.88 39.42 -12.63
N TYR A 832 -2.62 38.30 -12.72
CA TYR A 832 -2.95 37.69 -14.00
C TYR A 832 -3.85 38.60 -14.84
N GLN A 833 -3.51 38.77 -16.12
CA GLN A 833 -4.25 39.60 -17.06
C GLN A 833 -4.68 38.79 -18.30
N ASP A 834 -5.90 39.01 -18.77
CA ASP A 834 -6.36 38.45 -20.04
C ASP A 834 -5.69 39.20 -21.22
N GLY A 835 -4.53 38.71 -21.68
CA GLY A 835 -3.78 39.27 -22.80
C GLY A 835 -2.32 39.61 -22.48
N VAL A 836 -1.89 40.82 -22.83
CA VAL A 836 -0.51 41.28 -22.63
C VAL A 836 -0.28 41.48 -21.14
N GLN A 837 0.60 40.68 -20.54
CA GLN A 837 0.98 40.86 -19.14
C GLN A 837 1.77 42.16 -18.98
N GLN A 838 1.53 42.84 -17.87
CA GLN A 838 2.26 44.05 -17.46
C GLN A 838 2.88 43.82 -16.09
N GLN A 839 3.94 44.56 -15.79
CA GLN A 839 4.52 44.54 -14.45
C GLN A 839 3.47 44.97 -13.42
N ALA A 840 3.37 44.23 -12.32
CA ALA A 840 2.42 44.48 -11.26
C ALA A 840 3.15 44.63 -9.92
N LYS A 841 2.64 45.50 -9.05
CA LYS A 841 3.15 45.74 -7.70
C LYS A 841 1.99 45.93 -6.74
N LEU A 842 2.13 45.37 -5.56
CA LEU A 842 1.15 45.46 -4.49
C LEU A 842 1.85 45.74 -3.16
N THR A 843 1.42 46.77 -2.45
CA THR A 843 1.70 46.95 -1.03
C THR A 843 0.36 47.12 -0.31
N SER A 844 0.06 46.24 0.63
CA SER A 844 -1.19 46.30 1.40
C SER A 844 -1.13 47.36 2.51
N GLN A 845 -2.29 47.67 3.11
CA GLN A 845 -2.33 48.35 4.41
C GLN A 845 -1.63 47.51 5.49
N TRP A 846 -1.32 48.17 6.61
CA TRP A 846 -0.85 47.49 7.82
C TRP A 846 -2.02 46.80 8.54
N TYR A 847 -1.88 45.49 8.71
CA TYR A 847 -2.77 44.63 9.48
C TYR A 847 -2.35 44.57 10.94
N ARG A 848 -3.35 44.54 11.83
CA ARG A 848 -3.16 44.42 13.27
C ARG A 848 -2.62 43.03 13.59
N PHE A 849 -1.46 43.00 14.25
CA PHE A 849 -0.76 41.78 14.60
C PHE A 849 -0.19 41.91 16.01
N SER A 850 -1.05 41.95 17.03
CA SER A 850 -0.58 42.03 18.43
C SER A 850 -0.57 40.63 19.04
N LEU A 851 0.63 40.04 19.14
CA LEU A 851 0.84 38.79 19.88
C LEU A 851 1.35 39.14 21.29
N GLY A 852 0.55 38.87 22.32
CA GLY A 852 1.06 38.85 23.69
C GLY A 852 1.96 37.64 23.95
N ASP A 853 2.75 37.66 25.01
CA ASP A 853 3.67 36.56 25.36
C ASP A 853 2.92 35.21 25.45
N SER A 854 1.75 35.20 26.09
CA SER A 854 0.90 34.00 26.20
C SER A 854 0.39 33.46 24.87
N MET A 855 0.29 34.29 23.83
CA MET A 855 -0.13 33.86 22.48
C MET A 855 1.04 33.28 21.68
N ARG A 856 2.28 33.72 21.96
CA ARG A 856 3.48 33.19 21.30
C ARG A 856 3.83 31.79 21.81
N ASP A 857 3.51 31.52 23.07
CA ASP A 857 3.71 30.20 23.70
C ASP A 857 2.48 29.27 23.53
N ASP A 858 1.41 29.71 22.87
CA ASP A 858 0.21 28.90 22.66
C ASP A 858 0.44 27.91 21.50
N PRO A 859 0.42 26.58 21.73
CA PRO A 859 0.60 25.59 20.67
C PRO A 859 -0.50 25.64 19.59
N ALA A 860 -1.64 26.29 19.87
CA ALA A 860 -2.69 26.53 18.89
C ALA A 860 -2.34 27.66 17.89
N LEU A 861 -1.28 28.43 18.13
CA LEU A 861 -0.84 29.56 17.29
C LEU A 861 0.64 29.34 16.90
N GLN A 862 0.89 28.77 15.72
CA GLN A 862 2.26 28.43 15.31
C GLN A 862 2.81 29.24 14.14
N ALA A 863 1.95 29.67 13.23
CA ALA A 863 2.36 30.36 12.01
C ALA A 863 1.35 31.43 11.62
N LEU A 864 1.85 32.53 11.06
CA LEU A 864 1.04 33.42 10.24
C LEU A 864 0.94 32.82 8.83
N VAL A 865 -0.23 32.87 8.23
CA VAL A 865 -0.52 32.21 6.95
C VAL A 865 -1.05 33.21 5.93
N ILE A 866 -0.65 33.01 4.67
CA ILE A 866 -1.16 33.77 3.52
C ILE A 866 -1.63 32.75 2.49
N THR A 867 -2.90 32.81 2.09
CA THR A 867 -3.42 31.96 1.01
C THR A 867 -3.12 32.62 -0.34
N VAL A 868 -2.46 31.87 -1.23
CA VAL A 868 -1.92 32.38 -2.49
C VAL A 868 -2.21 31.43 -3.64
N ALA A 869 -2.15 31.95 -4.87
CA ALA A 869 -2.08 31.17 -6.10
C ALA A 869 -0.99 31.73 -7.04
N GLY A 870 -0.64 30.99 -8.09
CA GLY A 870 0.41 31.37 -9.03
C GLY A 870 1.81 30.91 -8.61
N ARG A 871 2.85 31.49 -9.22
CA ARG A 871 4.25 31.10 -9.04
C ARG A 871 4.96 32.13 -8.19
N ILE A 872 5.37 31.74 -6.99
CA ILE A 872 5.98 32.62 -6.00
C ILE A 872 7.38 32.09 -5.72
N ARG A 873 8.35 33.00 -5.63
CA ARG A 873 9.73 32.65 -5.33
C ARG A 873 9.85 32.21 -3.87
N TYR A 874 10.52 31.09 -3.63
CA TYR A 874 10.82 30.62 -2.30
C TYR A 874 12.14 29.85 -2.28
N ILE A 875 12.72 29.71 -1.08
CA ILE A 875 13.90 28.90 -0.84
C ILE A 875 13.44 27.67 -0.06
N ASP A 876 13.72 26.47 -0.57
CA ASP A 876 13.35 25.23 0.12
C ASP A 876 14.29 24.90 1.29
N ALA A 877 13.99 23.80 2.00
CA ALA A 877 14.77 23.34 3.13
C ALA A 877 16.23 22.95 2.79
N ASP A 878 16.53 22.67 1.52
CA ASP A 878 17.88 22.38 1.03
C ASP A 878 18.63 23.65 0.60
N GLY A 879 17.99 24.82 0.67
CA GLY A 879 18.56 26.10 0.26
C GLY A 879 18.46 26.34 -1.25
N VAL A 880 17.65 25.58 -1.98
CA VAL A 880 17.44 25.76 -3.42
C VAL A 880 16.45 26.90 -3.66
N ASP A 881 16.83 27.86 -4.49
CA ASP A 881 16.00 28.99 -4.91
C ASP A 881 15.08 28.55 -6.05
N HIS A 882 13.78 28.52 -5.80
CA HIS A 882 12.74 28.19 -6.77
C HIS A 882 12.21 29.46 -7.41
N TYR A 883 12.27 29.53 -8.74
CA TYR A 883 11.88 30.73 -9.49
C TYR A 883 10.38 31.00 -9.39
N GLY A 884 10.03 32.28 -9.22
CA GLY A 884 8.67 32.79 -9.21
C GLY A 884 8.67 34.29 -8.92
N GLN A 885 7.50 34.85 -8.61
CA GLN A 885 7.34 36.25 -8.29
C GLN A 885 7.66 36.54 -6.82
N ASP A 886 8.12 37.75 -6.53
CA ASP A 886 8.54 38.13 -5.19
C ASP A 886 7.31 38.45 -4.32
N LEU A 887 7.13 37.71 -3.23
CA LEU A 887 6.16 38.00 -2.18
C LEU A 887 6.85 38.00 -0.82
N LYS A 888 6.68 39.08 -0.06
CA LYS A 888 7.26 39.26 1.27
C LYS A 888 6.19 39.76 2.24
N LEU A 889 6.34 39.36 3.49
CA LEU A 889 5.65 39.99 4.61
C LEU A 889 6.60 40.98 5.27
N GLU A 890 6.23 42.25 5.30
CA GLU A 890 6.90 43.25 6.11
C GLU A 890 6.25 43.30 7.50
N TYR A 891 7.06 43.43 8.54
CA TYR A 891 6.61 43.54 9.92
C TYR A 891 7.18 44.82 10.55
N GLY A 892 6.40 45.43 11.44
CA GLY A 892 6.73 46.73 12.01
C GLY A 892 6.10 46.97 13.37
N HIS A 893 6.54 48.06 13.98
CA HIS A 893 6.00 48.58 15.24
C HIS A 893 5.18 49.84 14.99
N ARG A 894 3.89 49.79 15.32
CA ARG A 894 2.96 50.91 15.34
C ARG A 894 3.09 51.65 16.67
N ASN A 895 3.52 52.90 16.59
CA ASN A 895 3.62 53.82 17.71
C ASN A 895 2.23 54.29 18.18
N ALA A 896 2.19 54.90 19.36
CA ALA A 896 0.95 55.46 19.93
C ALA A 896 0.34 56.59 19.09
N ASP A 897 1.14 57.28 18.27
CA ASP A 897 0.69 58.32 17.34
C ASP A 897 0.07 57.76 16.04
N GLY A 898 0.09 56.44 15.87
CA GLY A 898 -0.45 55.74 14.70
C GLY A 898 0.55 55.49 13.58
N SER A 899 1.77 56.04 13.64
CA SER A 899 2.83 55.77 12.66
C SER A 899 3.37 54.34 12.81
N VAL A 900 3.65 53.66 11.70
CA VAL A 900 4.27 52.32 11.70
C VAL A 900 5.71 52.43 11.21
N ILE A 901 6.66 51.99 12.05
CA ILE A 901 8.06 51.83 11.68
C ILE A 901 8.25 50.40 11.17
N ASN A 902 8.59 50.27 9.88
CA ASN A 902 8.97 48.97 9.32
C ASN A 902 10.33 48.54 9.91
N THR A 903 10.33 47.38 10.56
CA THR A 903 11.51 46.82 11.24
C THR A 903 12.18 45.69 10.45
N GLY A 904 11.54 45.17 9.40
CA GLY A 904 12.09 44.11 8.57
C GLY A 904 11.07 43.43 7.66
N SER A 905 11.55 42.44 6.90
CA SER A 905 10.73 41.65 5.99
C SER A 905 11.13 40.19 6.03
N ILE A 906 10.18 39.29 5.78
CA ILE A 906 10.41 37.85 5.69
C ILE A 906 9.76 37.27 4.44
N ALA A 907 10.46 36.34 3.79
CA ALA A 907 9.89 35.52 2.73
C ALA A 907 9.18 34.31 3.35
N PRO A 908 7.94 34.01 2.95
CA PRO A 908 7.20 32.90 3.51
C PRO A 908 7.67 31.55 2.95
N ILE A 909 7.39 30.48 3.69
CA ILE A 909 7.67 29.09 3.29
C ILE A 909 6.56 28.61 2.36
N ASP A 910 6.95 28.09 1.19
CA ASP A 910 6.05 27.46 0.23
C ASP A 910 6.29 25.94 0.18
N VAL A 911 5.21 25.16 0.16
CA VAL A 911 5.24 23.69 0.03
C VAL A 911 4.66 23.25 -1.32
N GLY A 912 4.08 24.18 -2.08
CA GLY A 912 3.45 23.87 -3.35
C GLY A 912 2.07 23.17 -3.20
N PRO A 913 1.53 22.65 -4.32
CA PRO A 913 2.04 22.81 -5.68
C PRO A 913 1.66 24.17 -6.29
N ALA A 914 2.54 24.72 -7.12
CA ALA A 914 2.21 25.85 -7.99
C ALA A 914 1.62 25.36 -9.32
N PRO A 915 0.75 26.13 -10.00
CA PRO A 915 0.18 27.43 -9.63
C PRO A 915 -1.08 27.34 -8.74
N SER A 916 -1.45 26.15 -8.25
CA SER A 916 -2.66 25.93 -7.44
C SER A 916 -2.73 26.81 -6.19
N TRP A 917 -3.96 26.98 -5.69
CA TRP A 917 -4.19 27.61 -4.39
C TRP A 917 -3.48 26.83 -3.28
N ARG A 918 -2.72 27.55 -2.44
CA ARG A 918 -1.96 26.98 -1.32
C ARG A 918 -1.73 28.00 -0.22
N ASN A 919 -1.26 27.52 0.92
CA ASN A 919 -1.00 28.34 2.10
C ASN A 919 0.51 28.52 2.30
N LEU A 920 1.01 29.75 2.17
CA LEU A 920 2.36 30.08 2.56
C LEU A 920 2.44 30.34 4.06
N ARG A 921 3.56 29.96 4.67
CA ARG A 921 3.67 29.86 6.13
C ARG A 921 4.82 30.73 6.63
N ILE A 922 4.57 31.48 7.69
CA ILE A 922 5.58 32.29 8.36
C ILE A 922 5.58 31.87 9.84
N PRO A 923 6.62 31.16 10.30
CA PRO A 923 6.76 30.77 11.71
C PRO A 923 6.68 31.99 12.63
N LEU A 924 5.89 31.95 13.71
CA LEU A 924 5.70 33.13 14.57
C LEU A 924 6.97 33.53 15.34
N ASP A 925 7.86 32.59 15.61
CA ASP A 925 9.16 32.78 16.25
C ASP A 925 10.17 33.55 15.36
N SER A 926 9.95 33.54 14.05
CA SER A 926 10.75 34.33 13.10
C SER A 926 10.38 35.83 13.07
N ILE A 927 9.24 36.21 13.67
CA ILE A 927 8.78 37.59 13.75
C ILE A 927 9.19 38.19 15.12
N PRO A 928 9.91 39.33 15.15
CA PRO A 928 10.33 39.98 16.39
C PRO A 928 9.18 40.22 17.39
N THR A 929 9.51 40.23 18.68
CA THR A 929 8.52 40.35 19.77
C THR A 929 7.86 41.72 19.82
N ASP A 930 8.54 42.77 19.38
CA ASP A 930 8.07 44.15 19.33
C ASP A 930 7.22 44.47 18.10
N ALA A 931 7.18 43.59 17.09
CA ALA A 931 6.33 43.76 15.92
C ALA A 931 4.85 43.62 16.30
N ASN A 932 4.05 44.66 16.03
CA ASN A 932 2.61 44.70 16.28
C ASN A 932 1.76 44.94 15.01
N ALA A 933 2.43 45.07 13.86
CA ALA A 933 1.83 45.34 12.56
C ALA A 933 2.52 44.51 11.48
N VAL A 934 1.74 44.01 10.51
CA VAL A 934 2.27 43.28 9.34
C VAL A 934 1.61 43.76 8.04
N ARG A 935 2.30 43.70 6.91
CA ARG A 935 1.73 43.99 5.59
C ARG A 935 2.36 43.12 4.50
N LEU A 936 1.65 42.95 3.40
CA LEU A 936 2.12 42.21 2.23
C LEU A 936 2.75 43.16 1.22
N VAL A 937 3.89 42.76 0.66
CA VAL A 937 4.55 43.41 -0.46
C VAL A 937 4.79 42.36 -1.54
N ALA A 938 4.15 42.54 -2.70
CA ALA A 938 4.29 41.67 -3.85
C ALA A 938 4.82 42.44 -5.07
N THR A 939 5.65 41.79 -5.85
CA THR A 939 6.16 42.33 -7.11
C THR A 939 6.19 41.24 -8.17
N ASP A 940 5.53 41.54 -9.29
CA ASP A 940 5.51 40.73 -10.49
C ASP A 940 6.21 41.53 -11.61
N ASN A 941 7.44 41.13 -11.94
CA ASN A 941 8.24 41.80 -12.97
C ASN A 941 8.30 40.99 -14.27
N ASP A 942 7.77 39.76 -14.28
CA ASP A 942 7.87 38.83 -15.40
C ASP A 942 6.59 38.86 -16.23
N ILE A 943 6.68 39.36 -17.45
CA ILE A 943 5.54 39.52 -18.36
C ILE A 943 5.16 38.22 -19.11
N THR A 944 5.63 37.06 -18.65
CA THR A 944 5.24 35.76 -19.19
C THR A 944 3.87 35.36 -18.63
N ALA A 945 2.94 34.91 -19.47
CA ALA A 945 1.57 34.56 -19.04
C ALA A 945 1.47 33.49 -17.93
N LYS A 946 2.51 32.67 -17.72
CA LYS A 946 2.59 31.69 -16.63
C LYS A 946 3.12 32.28 -15.31
N GLN A 947 3.68 33.47 -15.35
CA GLN A 947 4.31 34.13 -14.22
C GLN A 947 3.37 35.21 -13.72
N TRP A 948 2.71 34.90 -12.62
CA TRP A 948 1.75 35.77 -11.94
C TRP A 948 1.60 35.24 -10.51
N LEU A 949 1.06 36.07 -9.63
CA LEU A 949 0.67 35.65 -8.30
C LEU A 949 -0.68 36.23 -7.90
N ALA A 950 -1.37 35.55 -7.00
CA ALA A 950 -2.53 36.08 -6.30
C ALA A 950 -2.39 35.89 -4.80
N VAL A 951 -2.94 36.84 -4.04
CA VAL A 951 -2.85 36.88 -2.59
C VAL A 951 -4.20 37.18 -1.95
N THR A 952 -4.34 36.69 -0.73
CA THR A 952 -5.39 37.05 0.24
C THR A 952 -4.73 37.75 1.44
N PRO A 953 -5.49 38.41 2.33
CA PRO A 953 -4.92 39.00 3.54
C PRO A 953 -4.22 37.97 4.43
N PRO A 954 -3.20 38.38 5.21
CA PRO A 954 -2.59 37.50 6.19
C PRO A 954 -3.60 37.12 7.26
N ARG A 955 -3.51 35.88 7.75
CA ARG A 955 -4.38 35.31 8.77
C ARG A 955 -3.59 34.58 9.83
N LEU A 956 -4.09 34.59 11.06
CA LEU A 956 -3.51 33.89 12.19
C LEU A 956 -4.42 32.69 12.54
N PRO A 957 -4.16 31.50 11.99
CA PRO A 957 -4.98 30.32 12.20
C PRO A 957 -4.96 29.84 13.65
N ARG A 958 -6.09 29.32 14.12
CA ARG A 958 -6.17 28.53 15.35
C ARG A 958 -6.13 27.05 15.03
N LEU A 959 -5.08 26.40 15.50
CA LEU A 959 -4.73 25.03 15.18
C LEU A 959 -5.15 24.07 16.29
N ALA A 960 -5.59 22.88 15.91
CA ALA A 960 -5.84 21.75 16.81
C ALA A 960 -5.30 20.46 16.18
N THR A 961 -4.96 19.45 16.97
CA THR A 961 -4.42 18.20 16.40
C THR A 961 -5.47 17.48 15.54
N LEU A 962 -5.04 16.75 14.51
CA LEU A 962 -5.92 15.96 13.66
C LEU A 962 -6.73 14.96 14.49
N GLU A 963 -6.12 14.33 15.49
CA GLU A 963 -6.82 13.45 16.43
C GLU A 963 -7.98 14.17 17.14
N SER A 964 -7.82 15.43 17.53
CA SER A 964 -8.90 16.19 18.19
C SER A 964 -10.03 16.61 17.25
N VAL A 965 -9.74 16.80 15.97
CA VAL A 965 -10.72 17.27 14.96
C VAL A 965 -11.47 16.12 14.31
N VAL A 966 -10.74 15.09 13.86
CA VAL A 966 -11.30 13.92 13.17
C VAL A 966 -11.76 12.86 14.19
N GLY A 967 -11.04 12.72 15.30
CA GLY A 967 -11.30 11.70 16.30
C GLY A 967 -11.02 10.28 15.80
N ASN A 968 -11.61 9.32 16.52
CA ASN A 968 -11.46 7.88 16.30
C ASN A 968 -12.79 7.16 16.03
N THR A 969 -13.90 7.90 15.91
CA THR A 969 -15.24 7.35 15.65
C THR A 969 -15.73 7.64 14.24
N ALA A 970 -15.42 8.82 13.70
CA ALA A 970 -15.82 9.23 12.36
C ALA A 970 -15.25 8.25 11.31
N PRO A 971 -16.03 7.86 10.29
CA PRO A 971 -15.54 7.04 9.20
C PRO A 971 -14.60 7.85 8.30
N VAL A 972 -13.39 7.33 8.10
CA VAL A 972 -12.34 7.98 7.31
C VAL A 972 -11.97 7.13 6.11
N LEU A 973 -11.85 7.73 4.93
CA LEU A 973 -11.12 7.14 3.81
C LEU A 973 -9.63 7.43 4.02
N LEU A 974 -8.92 6.48 4.64
CA LEU A 974 -7.47 6.52 4.73
C LEU A 974 -6.90 6.02 3.41
N ASP A 975 -6.24 6.87 2.62
CA ASP A 975 -5.55 6.41 1.41
C ASP A 975 -4.50 5.35 1.78
N TRP A 976 -4.26 4.41 0.88
CA TRP A 976 -3.55 3.17 1.24
C TRP A 976 -2.11 3.37 1.76
N HIS A 977 -1.46 4.49 1.43
CA HIS A 977 -0.13 4.81 1.93
C HIS A 977 -0.12 5.20 3.42
N VAL A 978 -1.21 5.80 3.91
CA VAL A 978 -1.18 6.52 5.20
C VAL A 978 -1.68 5.70 6.37
N GLY A 979 -2.35 4.57 6.13
CA GLY A 979 -3.06 3.80 7.17
C GLY A 979 -2.22 3.43 8.40
N LEU A 980 -0.92 3.15 8.25
CA LEU A 980 -0.04 2.82 9.38
C LEU A 980 0.39 4.07 10.19
N ALA A 981 0.42 5.25 9.57
CA ALA A 981 0.74 6.50 10.24
C ALA A 981 -0.46 7.06 11.05
N PHE A 982 -1.68 6.66 10.69
CA PHE A 982 -2.94 7.05 11.33
C PHE A 982 -3.71 5.83 11.90
N PRO A 983 -3.14 5.11 12.88
CA PRO A 983 -3.76 3.88 13.40
C PRO A 983 -5.02 4.14 14.25
N CYS A 984 -5.23 5.35 14.77
CA CYS A 984 -6.41 5.68 15.59
C CYS A 984 -7.64 6.02 14.76
N GLN A 985 -7.47 6.69 13.61
CA GLN A 985 -8.57 7.02 12.72
C GLN A 985 -9.23 5.74 12.22
N ARG A 986 -10.57 5.68 12.28
CA ARG A 986 -11.33 4.49 11.93
C ARG A 986 -11.58 4.48 10.41
N PRO A 987 -11.10 3.48 9.65
CA PRO A 987 -11.47 3.35 8.25
C PRO A 987 -12.98 3.14 8.14
N PHE A 988 -13.62 3.68 7.08
CA PHE A 988 -15.04 3.42 6.84
C PHE A 988 -15.29 1.91 6.73
N ALA A 989 -16.41 1.44 7.29
CA ALA A 989 -16.78 0.03 7.20
C ALA A 989 -17.58 -0.26 5.93
N HIS A 990 -17.63 -1.52 5.51
CA HIS A 990 -18.68 -1.98 4.60
C HIS A 990 -19.27 -3.27 5.15
N LYS A 991 -20.51 -3.57 4.77
CA LYS A 991 -21.18 -4.82 5.15
C LYS A 991 -22.23 -5.16 4.11
N ASP A 992 -22.36 -6.45 3.79
CA ASP A 992 -23.37 -6.96 2.85
C ASP A 992 -23.34 -6.25 1.47
N GLY A 993 -22.15 -5.80 1.04
CA GLY A 993 -21.95 -5.10 -0.24
C GLY A 993 -22.22 -3.59 -0.21
N VAL A 994 -22.58 -3.01 0.94
CA VAL A 994 -22.84 -1.57 1.11
C VAL A 994 -21.75 -0.95 2.00
N ALA A 995 -21.16 0.16 1.56
CA ALA A 995 -20.19 0.93 2.33
C ALA A 995 -20.88 1.96 3.24
N GLU A 996 -20.20 2.33 4.32
CA GLU A 996 -20.47 3.52 5.11
C GLU A 996 -19.84 4.73 4.41
N ALA A 997 -20.57 5.83 4.21
CA ALA A 997 -19.97 7.03 3.64
C ALA A 997 -18.95 7.65 4.60
N PRO A 998 -17.71 7.91 4.15
CA PRO A 998 -16.71 8.59 4.96
C PRO A 998 -17.02 10.08 5.10
N GLU A 999 -16.69 10.65 6.26
CA GLU A 999 -16.76 12.09 6.53
C GLU A 999 -15.44 12.80 6.20
N TRP A 1000 -14.35 12.05 6.21
CA TRP A 1000 -13.01 12.57 6.01
C TRP A 1000 -12.21 11.69 5.05
N ARG A 1001 -11.23 12.28 4.39
CA ARG A 1001 -10.19 11.57 3.66
C ARG A 1001 -8.82 12.08 4.08
N ILE A 1002 -7.90 11.16 4.34
CA ILE A 1002 -6.50 11.48 4.63
C ILE A 1002 -5.66 10.97 3.46
N LEU A 1003 -4.96 11.89 2.81
CA LEU A 1003 -4.11 11.65 1.66
C LEU A 1003 -2.63 11.76 2.06
N PRO A 1004 -1.73 10.99 1.43
CA PRO A 1004 -0.28 11.19 1.59
C PRO A 1004 0.16 12.48 0.86
N ASP A 1005 1.47 12.74 0.89
CA ASP A 1005 2.12 13.80 0.09
C ASP A 1005 1.77 13.68 -1.40
N ARG A 1006 1.97 14.76 -2.18
CA ARG A 1006 1.44 14.83 -3.55
C ARG A 1006 1.81 13.63 -4.42
N VAL A 1007 3.09 13.22 -4.45
CA VAL A 1007 3.54 12.06 -5.24
C VAL A 1007 2.86 10.77 -4.77
N GLY A 1008 2.69 10.59 -3.46
CA GLY A 1008 1.92 9.48 -2.91
C GLY A 1008 0.43 9.54 -3.25
N SER A 1009 -0.14 10.75 -3.35
CA SER A 1009 -1.56 10.95 -3.67
C SER A 1009 -1.84 10.57 -5.12
N ASP A 1010 -0.90 10.80 -6.03
CA ASP A 1010 -1.00 10.41 -7.44
C ASP A 1010 -1.12 8.90 -7.57
N ALA A 1011 -0.22 8.19 -6.89
CA ALA A 1011 -0.24 6.74 -6.82
C ALA A 1011 -1.50 6.21 -6.11
N SER A 1012 -1.99 6.91 -5.08
CA SER A 1012 -3.22 6.55 -4.36
C SER A 1012 -4.45 6.69 -5.24
N ASN A 1013 -4.64 7.87 -5.85
CA ASN A 1013 -5.73 8.16 -6.75
C ASN A 1013 -5.79 7.17 -7.91
N ALA A 1014 -4.66 6.88 -8.56
CA ALA A 1014 -4.62 5.93 -9.68
C ALA A 1014 -4.90 4.48 -9.28
N TRP A 1015 -4.60 4.08 -8.04
CA TRP A 1015 -4.81 2.72 -7.57
C TRP A 1015 -6.24 2.45 -7.10
N GLN A 1016 -6.90 3.45 -6.52
CA GLN A 1016 -8.20 3.30 -5.87
C GLN A 1016 -9.34 4.03 -6.62
N ASP A 1017 -9.12 4.27 -7.92
CA ASP A 1017 -9.99 4.96 -8.87
C ASP A 1017 -11.28 4.18 -9.22
N ASP A 1018 -12.13 4.82 -10.02
CA ASP A 1018 -13.37 4.22 -10.51
C ASP A 1018 -13.12 3.06 -11.48
N ILE A 1019 -12.09 3.15 -12.32
CA ILE A 1019 -11.69 2.09 -13.26
C ILE A 1019 -11.23 0.83 -12.52
N GLY A 1020 -10.45 1.01 -11.45
CA GLY A 1020 -9.93 -0.06 -10.60
C GLY A 1020 -10.96 -0.75 -9.72
N GLY A 1021 -12.16 -0.17 -9.58
CA GLY A 1021 -13.18 -0.64 -8.66
C GLY A 1021 -12.89 -0.28 -7.20
N GLY A 1022 -12.20 0.83 -6.94
CA GLY A 1022 -11.86 1.31 -5.59
C GLY A 1022 -12.87 2.30 -4.98
N PRO A 1023 -12.66 2.77 -3.75
CA PRO A 1023 -13.58 3.67 -3.07
C PRO A 1023 -13.84 5.01 -3.78
N LEU A 1024 -12.93 5.48 -4.65
CA LEU A 1024 -13.14 6.73 -5.39
C LEU A 1024 -14.25 6.63 -6.44
N GLY A 1025 -14.61 5.42 -6.87
CA GLY A 1025 -15.69 5.27 -7.84
C GLY A 1025 -17.09 5.46 -7.29
N TRP A 1026 -17.32 5.31 -5.98
CA TRP A 1026 -18.62 5.60 -5.35
C TRP A 1026 -18.59 6.84 -4.45
N THR A 1027 -17.44 7.24 -3.89
CA THR A 1027 -17.34 8.50 -3.13
C THR A 1027 -17.50 9.71 -4.04
N GLY A 1028 -16.88 9.75 -5.22
CA GLY A 1028 -16.97 10.89 -6.15
C GLY A 1028 -18.40 11.23 -6.62
N PRO A 1029 -19.24 10.24 -6.97
CA PRO A 1029 -20.66 10.49 -7.28
C PRO A 1029 -21.54 10.85 -6.07
N LEU A 1030 -21.10 10.55 -4.84
CA LEU A 1030 -21.90 10.71 -3.62
C LEU A 1030 -21.53 11.95 -2.80
N LEU A 1031 -20.24 12.27 -2.73
CA LEU A 1031 -19.63 13.22 -1.80
C LEU A 1031 -18.84 14.30 -2.56
N LYS A 1032 -18.95 15.54 -2.09
CA LYS A 1032 -18.05 16.66 -2.43
C LYS A 1032 -16.85 16.61 -1.49
N SER A 1033 -15.65 16.75 -2.05
CA SER A 1033 -14.43 16.95 -1.27
C SER A 1033 -14.07 18.43 -1.15
N GLU A 1034 -13.57 18.81 0.02
CA GLU A 1034 -13.00 20.13 0.29
C GLU A 1034 -11.71 19.97 1.09
N THR A 1035 -10.58 20.49 0.60
CA THR A 1035 -9.32 20.43 1.35
C THR A 1035 -9.37 21.37 2.56
N VAL A 1036 -8.97 20.86 3.72
CA VAL A 1036 -8.83 21.63 4.96
C VAL A 1036 -7.35 22.00 5.17
N PRO A 1037 -7.01 23.25 5.58
CA PRO A 1037 -5.63 23.62 5.87
C PRO A 1037 -5.03 22.78 6.99
N THR A 1038 -3.88 22.18 6.72
CA THR A 1038 -3.12 21.40 7.69
C THR A 1038 -1.63 21.74 7.65
N TYR A 1039 -0.99 21.51 8.79
CA TYR A 1039 0.40 21.84 9.06
C TYR A 1039 1.03 20.72 9.89
N LEU A 1040 2.33 20.51 9.75
CA LEU A 1040 3.04 19.56 10.60
C LEU A 1040 3.70 20.32 11.76
N ASP A 1041 3.39 19.92 12.98
CA ASP A 1041 3.94 20.51 14.20
C ASP A 1041 5.48 20.41 14.19
N ASN A 1042 6.14 21.55 14.43
CA ASN A 1042 7.60 21.72 14.38
C ASN A 1042 8.29 21.43 13.02
N ASP A 1043 7.56 21.23 11.91
CA ASP A 1043 8.12 21.11 10.54
C ASP A 1043 7.16 21.73 9.51
N LEU A 1044 6.90 23.03 9.62
CA LEU A 1044 5.94 23.78 8.80
C LEU A 1044 6.24 23.73 7.29
N GLY A 1045 7.48 23.45 6.90
CA GLY A 1045 7.91 23.34 5.50
C GLY A 1045 7.73 21.94 4.89
N ARG A 1046 7.11 20.99 5.60
CA ARG A 1046 6.89 19.63 5.13
C ARG A 1046 5.55 19.49 4.40
N ASP A 1047 5.59 18.91 3.20
CA ASP A 1047 4.39 18.24 2.65
C ASP A 1047 4.23 16.90 3.37
N TRP A 1048 3.30 16.83 4.32
CA TRP A 1048 2.93 15.57 4.95
C TRP A 1048 1.83 14.84 4.19
N GLY A 1049 1.11 15.55 3.32
CA GLY A 1049 -0.14 15.14 2.72
C GLY A 1049 -1.28 16.13 2.97
N ALA A 1050 -2.51 15.63 2.85
CA ALA A 1050 -3.70 16.48 2.91
C ALA A 1050 -4.83 15.82 3.70
N LEU A 1051 -5.69 16.68 4.27
CA LEU A 1051 -6.95 16.31 4.87
C LEU A 1051 -8.08 16.91 4.02
N GLU A 1052 -9.01 16.07 3.57
CA GLU A 1052 -10.22 16.52 2.90
C GLU A 1052 -11.44 16.21 3.76
N ARG A 1053 -12.37 17.15 3.82
CA ARG A 1053 -13.69 16.96 4.38
C ARG A 1053 -14.64 16.51 3.27
N PHE A 1054 -15.43 15.48 3.54
CA PHE A 1054 -16.49 15.04 2.65
C PHE A 1054 -17.85 15.57 3.10
N THR A 1055 -18.63 16.07 2.14
CA THR A 1055 -20.02 16.49 2.35
C THR A 1055 -20.92 15.89 1.27
N PRO A 1056 -22.07 15.28 1.61
CA PRO A 1056 -22.97 14.72 0.61
C PRO A 1056 -23.47 15.74 -0.41
N PHE A 1057 -23.56 15.37 -1.69
CA PHE A 1057 -24.21 16.20 -2.71
C PHE A 1057 -25.69 16.43 -2.42
N ALA A 1058 -26.37 15.40 -1.89
CA ALA A 1058 -27.75 15.43 -1.45
C ALA A 1058 -27.85 14.65 -0.11
N PRO A 1059 -28.02 15.31 1.03
CA PRO A 1059 -28.11 14.64 2.33
C PRO A 1059 -29.28 13.64 2.37
N ALA A 1060 -28.97 12.38 2.68
CA ALA A 1060 -29.95 11.31 2.86
C ALA A 1060 -29.47 10.36 3.96
N PRO A 1061 -30.38 9.76 4.75
CA PRO A 1061 -30.00 8.74 5.73
C PRO A 1061 -29.59 7.43 5.05
N PRO A 1062 -28.76 6.59 5.70
CA PRO A 1062 -28.42 5.26 5.20
C PRO A 1062 -29.67 4.40 4.98
N ALA A 1063 -29.70 3.64 3.89
CA ALA A 1063 -30.80 2.75 3.54
C ALA A 1063 -30.87 1.57 4.53
N ARG A 1064 -32.09 1.19 4.91
CA ARG A 1064 -32.32 -0.09 5.56
C ARG A 1064 -32.08 -1.24 4.57
N ILE A 1065 -31.19 -2.16 4.93
CA ILE A 1065 -30.85 -3.34 4.12
C ILE A 1065 -31.61 -4.56 4.64
N ASP A 1066 -32.33 -5.24 3.75
CA ASP A 1066 -33.00 -6.51 4.03
C ASP A 1066 -32.06 -7.66 3.71
N VAL A 1067 -31.71 -8.48 4.71
CA VAL A 1067 -30.78 -9.60 4.57
C VAL A 1067 -31.50 -10.92 4.80
N THR A 1068 -31.35 -11.84 3.84
CA THR A 1068 -31.80 -13.24 3.97
C THR A 1068 -30.60 -14.17 3.89
N VAL A 1069 -30.44 -15.05 4.88
CA VAL A 1069 -29.35 -16.04 4.89
C VAL A 1069 -29.78 -17.27 4.10
N VAL A 1070 -29.05 -17.59 3.02
CA VAL A 1070 -29.32 -18.76 2.17
C VAL A 1070 -28.16 -19.73 2.19
N THR A 1071 -28.44 -21.03 2.01
CA THR A 1071 -27.38 -22.04 1.85
C THR A 1071 -27.06 -22.20 0.37
N THR A 1072 -25.82 -21.85 0.00
CA THR A 1072 -25.33 -21.89 -1.38
C THR A 1072 -24.27 -22.99 -1.54
N ALA A 1073 -24.32 -23.74 -2.65
CA ALA A 1073 -23.30 -24.76 -2.95
C ALA A 1073 -21.96 -24.11 -3.35
N GLY A 1074 -20.82 -24.77 -3.07
CA GLY A 1074 -19.49 -24.19 -3.34
C GLY A 1074 -19.14 -23.98 -4.81
N THR A 1075 -19.95 -24.51 -5.74
CA THR A 1075 -19.82 -24.36 -7.19
C THR A 1075 -20.91 -23.49 -7.81
N ALA A 1076 -21.88 -23.00 -7.01
CA ALA A 1076 -22.96 -22.17 -7.52
C ALA A 1076 -22.39 -20.84 -8.01
N LYS A 1077 -22.77 -20.46 -9.23
CA LYS A 1077 -22.33 -19.21 -9.84
C LYS A 1077 -23.45 -18.19 -9.81
N GLU A 1078 -23.09 -16.97 -9.44
CA GLU A 1078 -23.92 -15.79 -9.57
C GLU A 1078 -23.49 -15.01 -10.83
N PRO A 1079 -24.31 -14.07 -11.33
CA PRO A 1079 -23.94 -13.22 -12.46
C PRO A 1079 -22.54 -12.62 -12.31
N ALA A 1080 -21.80 -12.46 -13.39
CA ALA A 1080 -20.45 -11.91 -13.31
C ALA A 1080 -20.45 -10.47 -12.78
N ILE A 1081 -19.45 -10.14 -11.97
CA ILE A 1081 -19.17 -8.76 -11.54
C ILE A 1081 -18.82 -7.93 -12.77
N LYS A 1082 -19.42 -6.74 -12.86
CA LYS A 1082 -19.18 -5.80 -13.95
C LYS A 1082 -17.88 -5.03 -13.71
N ALA A 1083 -16.77 -5.65 -14.08
CA ALA A 1083 -15.42 -5.10 -13.93
C ALA A 1083 -14.90 -4.35 -15.18
N ARG A 1084 -15.63 -4.41 -16.30
CA ARG A 1084 -15.39 -3.68 -17.55
C ARG A 1084 -16.71 -3.45 -18.30
#